data_AF-A0A832Z5T2-F1
#
_entry.id   AF-A0A832Z5T2-F1
#
_cell.length_a   1.000
_cell.length_b   1.000
_cell.length_c   1.000
_cell.angle_alpha   90.00
_cell.angle_beta   90.00
_cell.angle_gamma   90.00
#
_symmetry.space_group_name_H-M   'P 1'
#
loop_
_entity.id
_entity.type
_entity.pdbx_description
1 polymer ?
#
loop_
_entity_poly.entity_id
_entity_poly.type
_entity_poly.pdbx_seq_one_letter_code
_entity_poly.pdbx_strand_id
1 'polypeptide(L)'
;MLPQQHTADLRLTSLLAQLYEVLLSDKWNTVRLTRAKLRNWVTYWHHGGTVAAIAYKLCNALREACKGKGCGKVIEDIEDRFGGFEDLCFVAGFLHDHNKLFKNPDQLRELLTDIVGYVGVELYFGSEEDREELLEAIMAVAEATEGGLTGRIEGMGLSILWPILMTADYLASQESVSDVEELVFGLAGKAYSDAYQLLRRLGLVIGTISVGTGNLLTAMVSKDIVEILRNRGWEPLAIYYDGIAVVGVENSSTKLTLREIAEAFTRELKNVAIEIDENKVKTLLGKLLKSRNEVAAALESFVKAKVAEKSVDEESNPKRLVALIAALHALDKIGFKKVYELASRRLAGYQPAKLGAQYIVGKTTFAKDFLDGYGVSNVMELLRRLAIESPFLLTDLIAKMAAKFDKTRKPRYSKKLLEELLKANSLQPSLAARLPDKVGLIYSLALSLAARVVIKEGPEKLVEIVEKIFGIKDVERVVEEFALDYVTGRVSGTIVVPDRPSTINDAAGYCVVCRTPLRKSYVEGMPLFKVYGDVLRAPKGVVELWVSDDPPLADLDASSSPYVMARRICLACLYEASRIGGFFPPLTVYALHPAVALEQLVLEQLLLEALNEVFANREYRIDKAFESVYKTLKKAQKRELSVEQRMVIDYLGARMLVPFPFKERETSMSITVSRASKFYAFAGPVLYLLGGGQLAVASSLAELKLLSRRPVSAGIAPTWLTTILELLERGVREQAEKVRNTYRAVVDALLAYYHNLTSFRLEDADEAYSLLEAVSADPIVALLYPLILVREERDGRRYSPAPYSNVFFHVHRLEEVLKSLGVREKGLTDHLYLYAVTLYCSLPPQTRQSISKYHVQSPLREALNILLDYKGVLDSKSVKRLAVDNAVSVLKRRLAPQGLSLKDDAESKIRRAIEGVLDALEPTLSALAPSKARRLAEAVLDSAYETYRILRPEACTKEEEKVKA
;
A
#
# COMPACT_ATOMS: atom_id res chain seq x y z
N MET A 1 20.33 -0.47 -17.49
CA MET A 1 19.00 0.06 -17.13
C MET A 1 18.50 0.84 -18.33
N LEU A 2 17.43 0.37 -18.97
CA LEU A 2 16.78 1.08 -20.08
C LEU A 2 15.91 2.22 -19.49
N PRO A 3 15.81 3.38 -20.15
CA PRO A 3 14.86 4.40 -19.75
C PRO A 3 13.45 3.82 -19.83
N GLN A 4 12.72 3.81 -18.70
CA GLN A 4 11.35 3.32 -18.65
C GLN A 4 10.46 4.23 -19.51
N GLN A 5 9.78 3.67 -20.51
CA GLN A 5 8.66 4.36 -21.16
C GLN A 5 7.58 4.61 -20.09
N HIS A 6 7.09 5.84 -20.01
CA HIS A 6 6.07 6.20 -19.03
C HIS A 6 4.73 5.56 -19.39
N THR A 7 4.14 4.84 -18.45
CA THR A 7 2.77 4.30 -18.55
C THR A 7 1.70 5.36 -18.34
N ALA A 8 1.99 6.65 -18.47
CA ALA A 8 1.03 7.73 -18.29
C ALA A 8 1.13 8.72 -19.44
N ASP A 9 0.01 9.37 -19.80
CA ASP A 9 0.04 10.52 -20.68
C ASP A 9 0.73 11.69 -19.94
N LEU A 10 1.94 12.05 -20.40
CA LEU A 10 2.76 13.11 -19.80
C LEU A 10 2.13 14.50 -19.95
N ARG A 11 1.33 14.74 -21.00
CA ARG A 11 0.61 16.00 -21.16
C ARG A 11 -0.49 16.09 -20.12
N LEU A 12 -1.32 15.05 -20.00
CA LEU A 12 -2.42 15.04 -19.04
C LEU A 12 -1.91 15.08 -17.58
N THR A 13 -0.81 14.40 -17.28
CA THR A 13 -0.13 14.48 -15.97
C THR A 13 0.36 15.90 -15.68
N SER A 14 0.88 16.59 -16.70
CA SER A 14 1.29 18.01 -16.60
C SER A 14 0.10 18.94 -16.34
N LEU A 15 -1.03 18.74 -17.04
CA LEU A 15 -2.27 19.52 -16.82
C LEU A 15 -2.78 19.35 -15.38
N LEU A 16 -2.83 18.11 -14.89
CA LEU A 16 -3.18 17.82 -13.50
C LEU A 16 -2.21 18.50 -12.52
N ALA A 17 -0.90 18.51 -12.80
CA ALA A 17 0.07 19.17 -11.93
C ALA A 17 -0.08 20.70 -11.89
N GLN A 18 -0.43 21.34 -13.01
CA GLN A 18 -0.73 22.79 -13.07
C GLN A 18 -2.00 23.10 -12.27
N LEU A 19 -3.06 22.34 -12.52
CA LEU A 19 -4.32 22.48 -11.81
C LEU A 19 -4.15 22.28 -10.30
N TYR A 20 -3.36 21.29 -9.90
CA TYR A 20 -3.07 21.04 -8.49
C TYR A 20 -2.34 22.19 -7.82
N GLU A 21 -1.37 22.81 -8.51
CA GLU A 21 -0.65 23.98 -8.00
C GLU A 21 -1.61 25.15 -7.73
N VAL A 22 -2.55 25.42 -8.65
CA VAL A 22 -3.59 26.45 -8.47
C VAL A 22 -4.39 26.19 -7.20
N LEU A 23 -4.82 24.94 -7.00
CA LEU A 23 -5.59 24.53 -5.82
C LEU A 23 -4.76 24.52 -4.52
N LEU A 24 -3.43 24.46 -4.61
CA LEU A 24 -2.53 24.49 -3.47
C LEU A 24 -2.33 25.91 -2.93
N SER A 25 -2.68 26.94 -3.72
CA SER A 25 -2.62 28.35 -3.30
C SER A 25 -3.52 28.63 -2.09
N ASP A 26 -3.14 29.62 -1.28
CA ASP A 26 -3.91 30.02 -0.08
C ASP A 26 -5.38 30.35 -0.39
N LYS A 27 -5.65 30.84 -1.60
CA LYS A 27 -6.98 31.20 -2.10
C LYS A 27 -7.88 29.97 -2.28
N TRP A 28 -7.38 28.90 -2.89
CA TRP A 28 -8.17 27.74 -3.31
C TRP A 28 -7.98 26.48 -2.47
N ASN A 29 -7.06 26.51 -1.52
CA ASN A 29 -6.75 25.38 -0.65
C ASN A 29 -7.98 24.83 0.10
N THR A 30 -8.96 25.68 0.41
CA THR A 30 -10.21 25.27 1.06
C THR A 30 -11.11 24.44 0.14
N VAL A 31 -11.16 24.79 -1.15
CA VAL A 31 -11.93 24.10 -2.19
C VAL A 31 -11.36 22.69 -2.41
N ARG A 32 -10.03 22.57 -2.48
CA ARG A 32 -9.32 21.31 -2.71
C ARG A 32 -9.76 20.16 -1.80
N LEU A 33 -9.90 20.44 -0.49
CA LEU A 33 -10.26 19.46 0.55
C LEU A 33 -11.77 19.37 0.83
N THR A 34 -12.58 20.08 0.06
CA THR A 34 -14.04 20.01 0.16
C THR A 34 -14.50 18.61 -0.24
N ARG A 35 -15.39 18.00 0.53
CA ARG A 35 -15.94 16.68 0.22
C ARG A 35 -16.89 16.77 -0.97
N ALA A 36 -16.63 15.98 -2.01
CA ALA A 36 -17.37 15.98 -3.26
C ALA A 36 -18.66 15.16 -3.20
N LYS A 37 -18.63 13.97 -2.58
CA LYS A 37 -19.79 13.06 -2.51
C LYS A 37 -20.12 12.66 -1.07
N LEU A 38 -21.41 12.45 -0.78
CA LEU A 38 -21.91 12.16 0.58
C LEU A 38 -21.57 10.77 1.10
N ARG A 39 -21.53 9.76 0.23
CA ARG A 39 -21.31 8.36 0.62
C ARG A 39 -19.83 8.00 0.79
N ASN A 40 -18.96 8.69 0.07
CA ASN A 40 -17.53 8.40 0.02
C ASN A 40 -16.71 9.58 0.57
N TRP A 41 -15.53 9.32 1.14
CA TRP A 41 -14.61 10.35 1.65
C TRP A 41 -13.72 10.87 0.53
N VAL A 42 -14.35 11.35 -0.54
CA VAL A 42 -13.68 11.84 -1.75
C VAL A 42 -13.68 13.35 -1.71
N THR A 43 -12.53 13.96 -1.98
CA THR A 43 -12.38 15.41 -2.06
C THR A 43 -12.72 15.93 -3.45
N TYR A 44 -12.89 17.24 -3.57
CA TYR A 44 -13.11 17.92 -4.84
C TYR A 44 -11.93 17.73 -5.79
N TRP A 45 -10.69 17.76 -5.28
CA TRP A 45 -9.51 17.44 -6.09
C TRP A 45 -9.52 15.99 -6.59
N HIS A 46 -9.80 15.04 -5.70
CA HIS A 46 -9.83 13.62 -6.07
C HIS A 46 -10.89 13.37 -7.15
N HIS A 47 -12.14 13.76 -6.89
CA HIS A 47 -13.22 13.55 -7.85
C HIS A 47 -13.04 14.37 -9.13
N GLY A 48 -12.87 15.68 -9.00
CA GLY A 48 -12.78 16.60 -10.14
C GLY A 48 -11.57 16.31 -11.03
N GLY A 49 -10.41 16.01 -10.44
CA GLY A 49 -9.22 15.61 -11.21
C GLY A 49 -9.43 14.31 -11.98
N THR A 50 -10.15 13.35 -11.40
CA THR A 50 -10.48 12.08 -12.05
C THR A 50 -11.48 12.29 -13.18
N VAL A 51 -12.53 13.08 -12.98
CA VAL A 51 -13.51 13.43 -14.04
C VAL A 51 -12.82 14.16 -15.18
N ALA A 52 -11.98 15.16 -14.88
CA ALA A 52 -11.22 15.91 -15.88
C ALA A 52 -10.34 14.99 -16.75
N ALA A 53 -9.61 14.07 -16.11
CA ALA A 53 -8.75 13.12 -16.81
C ALA A 53 -9.54 12.12 -17.66
N ILE A 54 -10.66 11.60 -17.15
CA ILE A 54 -11.54 10.70 -17.92
C ILE A 54 -12.15 11.45 -19.11
N ALA A 55 -12.64 12.67 -18.90
CA ALA A 55 -13.23 13.50 -19.94
C ALA A 55 -12.23 13.81 -21.06
N TYR A 56 -10.99 14.19 -20.70
CA TYR A 56 -9.89 14.38 -21.65
C TYR A 56 -9.68 13.15 -22.54
N LYS A 57 -9.61 11.95 -21.93
CA LYS A 57 -9.38 10.69 -22.65
C LYS A 57 -10.56 10.28 -23.53
N LEU A 58 -11.79 10.46 -23.05
CA LEU A 58 -12.99 10.24 -23.84
C LEU A 58 -13.03 11.17 -25.05
N CYS A 59 -12.67 12.44 -24.89
CA CYS A 59 -12.58 13.42 -25.99
C CYS A 59 -11.51 13.04 -27.01
N ASN A 60 -10.33 12.63 -26.56
CA ASN A 60 -9.26 12.16 -27.45
C ASN A 60 -9.70 10.92 -28.25
N ALA A 61 -10.27 9.91 -27.56
CA ALA A 61 -10.80 8.72 -28.21
C ALA A 61 -11.92 9.05 -29.20
N LEU A 62 -12.79 10.02 -28.86
CA LEU A 62 -13.88 10.47 -29.72
C LEU A 62 -13.36 11.14 -30.98
N ARG A 63 -12.33 11.99 -30.86
CA ARG A 63 -11.68 12.61 -32.03
C ARG A 63 -11.18 11.54 -32.99
N GLU A 64 -10.49 10.53 -32.49
CA GLU A 64 -10.04 9.39 -33.29
C GLU A 64 -11.22 8.64 -33.94
N ALA A 65 -12.29 8.39 -33.20
CA ALA A 65 -13.49 7.72 -33.70
C ALA A 65 -14.25 8.56 -34.76
N CYS A 66 -14.12 9.88 -34.72
CA CYS A 66 -14.76 10.84 -35.62
C CYS A 66 -13.95 11.18 -36.88
N LYS A 67 -12.72 10.66 -37.02
CA LYS A 67 -11.92 10.85 -38.24
C LYS A 67 -12.68 10.36 -39.47
N GLY A 68 -12.90 11.27 -40.43
CA GLY A 68 -13.65 10.99 -41.66
C GLY A 68 -15.18 10.88 -41.49
N LYS A 69 -15.74 11.28 -40.34
CA LYS A 69 -17.20 11.33 -40.08
C LYS A 69 -17.67 12.78 -39.87
N GLY A 70 -18.99 13.00 -39.97
CA GLY A 70 -19.59 14.34 -39.78
C GLY A 70 -19.34 14.96 -38.39
N CYS A 71 -19.14 14.15 -37.35
CA CYS A 71 -18.77 14.64 -36.02
C CYS A 71 -17.35 15.21 -35.94
N GLY A 72 -16.47 14.90 -36.89
CA GLY A 72 -15.13 15.49 -36.97
C GLY A 72 -15.21 17.00 -37.21
N LYS A 73 -16.11 17.44 -38.10
CA LYS A 73 -16.34 18.87 -38.36
C LYS A 73 -16.84 19.61 -37.11
N VAL A 74 -17.72 18.99 -36.33
CA VAL A 74 -18.21 19.58 -35.06
C VAL A 74 -17.05 19.78 -34.08
N ILE A 75 -16.10 18.84 -34.02
CA ILE A 75 -14.92 18.97 -33.18
C ILE A 75 -14.01 20.10 -33.68
N GLU A 76 -13.77 20.18 -35.00
CA GLU A 76 -13.02 21.28 -35.62
C GLU A 76 -13.65 22.65 -35.33
N ASP A 77 -14.97 22.77 -35.47
CA ASP A 77 -15.71 24.02 -35.18
C ASP A 77 -15.58 24.43 -33.69
N ILE A 78 -15.54 23.46 -32.76
CA ILE A 78 -15.30 23.71 -31.33
C ILE A 78 -13.85 24.14 -31.11
N GLU A 79 -12.89 23.51 -31.80
CA GLU A 79 -11.47 23.80 -31.66
C GLU A 79 -11.12 25.21 -32.15
N ASP A 80 -11.72 25.62 -33.26
CA ASP A 80 -11.55 26.96 -33.83
C ASP A 80 -12.09 28.05 -32.88
N ARG A 81 -13.12 27.73 -32.07
CA ARG A 81 -13.79 28.69 -31.18
C ARG A 81 -13.24 28.71 -29.75
N PHE A 82 -12.88 27.54 -29.21
CA PHE A 82 -12.54 27.38 -27.79
C PHE A 82 -11.15 26.76 -27.55
N GLY A 83 -10.35 26.59 -28.61
CA GLY A 83 -9.05 25.93 -28.51
C GLY A 83 -9.16 24.41 -28.38
N GLY A 84 -8.07 23.76 -27.94
CA GLY A 84 -7.96 22.30 -27.96
C GLY A 84 -9.16 21.56 -27.34
N PHE A 85 -9.81 20.70 -28.13
CA PHE A 85 -11.03 19.99 -27.71
C PHE A 85 -10.84 19.22 -26.39
N GLU A 86 -9.70 18.58 -26.18
CA GLU A 86 -9.46 17.84 -24.93
C GLU A 86 -9.18 18.74 -23.74
N ASP A 87 -8.56 19.90 -23.95
CA ASP A 87 -8.30 20.87 -22.88
C ASP A 87 -9.64 21.46 -22.40
N LEU A 88 -10.58 21.75 -23.33
CA LEU A 88 -11.94 22.15 -22.99
C LEU A 88 -12.67 21.06 -22.18
N CYS A 89 -12.59 19.80 -22.62
CA CYS A 89 -13.18 18.67 -21.88
C CYS A 89 -12.57 18.51 -20.49
N PHE A 90 -11.25 18.69 -20.36
CA PHE A 90 -10.54 18.61 -19.09
C PHE A 90 -11.02 19.69 -18.11
N VAL A 91 -11.04 20.95 -18.53
CA VAL A 91 -11.46 22.07 -17.69
C VAL A 91 -12.94 21.97 -17.33
N ALA A 92 -13.80 21.67 -18.31
CA ALA A 92 -15.23 21.48 -18.07
C ALA A 92 -15.49 20.30 -17.12
N GLY A 93 -14.76 19.19 -17.29
CA GLY A 93 -14.84 18.03 -16.40
C GLY A 93 -14.39 18.34 -14.96
N PHE A 94 -13.36 19.14 -14.77
CA PHE A 94 -12.94 19.56 -13.42
C PHE A 94 -13.98 20.45 -12.74
N LEU A 95 -14.58 21.37 -13.49
CA LEU A 95 -15.47 22.40 -12.96
C LEU A 95 -16.95 22.01 -12.91
N HIS A 96 -17.35 20.89 -13.51
CA HIS A 96 -18.76 20.50 -13.61
C HIS A 96 -19.49 20.49 -12.24
N ASP A 97 -18.84 19.95 -11.20
CA ASP A 97 -19.37 19.86 -9.84
C ASP A 97 -19.17 21.16 -9.01
N HIS A 98 -18.40 22.13 -9.52
CA HIS A 98 -18.10 23.37 -8.78
C HIS A 98 -19.36 24.20 -8.55
N ASN A 99 -20.21 24.34 -9.56
CA ASN A 99 -21.45 25.11 -9.45
C ASN A 99 -22.38 24.50 -8.37
N LYS A 100 -22.45 23.16 -8.31
CA LYS A 100 -23.19 22.41 -7.29
C LYS A 100 -22.62 22.58 -5.89
N LEU A 101 -21.29 22.60 -5.77
CA LEU A 101 -20.57 22.63 -4.50
C LEU A 101 -20.37 24.03 -3.92
N PHE A 102 -20.49 25.10 -4.70
CA PHE A 102 -20.27 26.46 -4.18
C PHE A 102 -21.44 27.40 -4.40
N LYS A 103 -22.35 27.12 -5.36
CA LYS A 103 -23.53 27.96 -5.68
C LYS A 103 -23.17 29.46 -5.81
N ASN A 104 -21.93 29.76 -6.20
CA ASN A 104 -21.40 31.12 -6.32
C ASN A 104 -20.72 31.26 -7.69
N PRO A 105 -21.42 31.84 -8.68
CA PRO A 105 -20.89 32.02 -10.02
C PRO A 105 -19.61 32.86 -10.04
N ASP A 106 -19.49 33.89 -9.20
CA ASP A 106 -18.32 34.77 -9.18
C ASP A 106 -17.06 34.03 -8.72
N GLN A 107 -17.21 33.17 -7.71
CA GLN A 107 -16.13 32.31 -7.25
C GLN A 107 -15.70 31.30 -8.33
N LEU A 108 -16.66 30.76 -9.10
CA LEU A 108 -16.37 29.91 -10.25
C LEU A 108 -15.62 30.69 -11.34
N ARG A 109 -16.01 31.94 -11.62
CA ARG A 109 -15.31 32.79 -12.61
C ARG A 109 -13.86 33.02 -12.22
N GLU A 110 -13.66 33.35 -10.95
CA GLU A 110 -12.35 33.63 -10.40
C GLU A 110 -11.45 32.38 -10.43
N LEU A 111 -11.99 31.21 -10.07
CA LEU A 111 -11.26 29.94 -10.16
C LEU A 111 -10.92 29.59 -11.62
N LEU A 112 -11.87 29.76 -12.53
CA LEU A 112 -11.63 29.51 -13.95
C LEU A 112 -10.54 30.42 -14.50
N THR A 113 -10.55 31.70 -14.13
CA THR A 113 -9.52 32.65 -14.56
C THR A 113 -8.13 32.20 -14.08
N ASP A 114 -8.02 31.78 -12.82
CA ASP A 114 -6.76 31.27 -12.28
C ASP A 114 -6.31 29.96 -12.96
N ILE A 115 -7.25 29.04 -13.25
CA ILE A 115 -6.96 27.80 -13.98
C ILE A 115 -6.50 28.09 -15.42
N VAL A 116 -7.24 28.92 -16.15
CA VAL A 116 -6.95 29.29 -17.56
C VAL A 116 -5.59 29.98 -17.66
N GLY A 117 -5.28 30.89 -16.73
CA GLY A 117 -3.98 31.56 -16.66
C GLY A 117 -2.80 30.61 -16.41
N TYR A 118 -3.00 29.55 -15.61
CA TYR A 118 -1.93 28.59 -15.28
C TYR A 118 -1.78 27.43 -16.26
N VAL A 119 -2.88 27.00 -16.88
CA VAL A 119 -2.87 25.85 -17.80
C VAL A 119 -2.27 26.22 -19.17
N GLY A 120 -1.88 27.50 -19.37
CA GLY A 120 -1.31 27.98 -20.63
C GLY A 120 -2.35 28.07 -21.74
N VAL A 121 -3.63 28.09 -21.37
CA VAL A 121 -4.76 28.28 -22.27
C VAL A 121 -4.74 29.69 -22.87
N GLU A 122 -3.92 30.60 -22.32
CA GLU A 122 -3.56 31.90 -22.91
C GLU A 122 -3.10 31.83 -24.37
N LEU A 123 -2.63 30.68 -24.86
CA LEU A 123 -2.30 30.50 -26.28
C LEU A 123 -3.53 30.51 -27.23
N TYR A 124 -4.75 30.39 -26.70
CA TYR A 124 -5.99 30.28 -27.48
C TYR A 124 -6.98 31.45 -27.30
N PHE A 125 -6.83 32.26 -26.25
CA PHE A 125 -7.79 33.32 -25.91
C PHE A 125 -7.06 34.67 -25.89
N GLY A 126 -7.13 35.38 -27.03
CA GLY A 126 -6.40 36.63 -27.27
C GLY A 126 -7.08 37.86 -26.66
N SER A 127 -8.38 37.78 -26.36
CA SER A 127 -9.19 38.86 -25.80
C SER A 127 -9.90 38.48 -24.48
N GLU A 128 -10.36 39.48 -23.73
CA GLU A 128 -11.20 39.29 -22.54
C GLU A 128 -12.60 38.75 -22.92
N GLU A 129 -13.08 39.07 -24.12
CA GLU A 129 -14.34 38.57 -24.67
C GLU A 129 -14.29 37.05 -24.91
N ASP A 130 -13.18 36.54 -25.46
CA ASP A 130 -13.00 35.10 -25.71
C ASP A 130 -13.01 34.30 -24.39
N ARG A 131 -12.49 34.89 -23.31
CA ARG A 131 -12.46 34.28 -21.97
C ARG A 131 -13.86 34.18 -21.36
N GLU A 132 -14.67 35.23 -21.50
CA GLU A 132 -16.07 35.21 -21.06
C GLU A 132 -16.89 34.21 -21.88
N GLU A 133 -16.64 34.09 -23.18
CA GLU A 133 -17.32 33.11 -24.03
C GLU A 133 -17.00 31.66 -23.62
N LEU A 134 -15.73 31.36 -23.30
CA LEU A 134 -15.32 30.07 -22.74
C LEU A 134 -15.98 29.79 -21.38
N LEU A 135 -16.07 30.81 -20.52
CA LEU A 135 -16.69 30.68 -19.22
C LEU A 135 -18.17 30.32 -19.35
N GLU A 136 -18.89 31.03 -20.21
CA GLU A 136 -20.29 30.77 -20.53
C GLU A 136 -20.48 29.36 -21.11
N ALA A 137 -19.54 28.89 -21.95
CA ALA A 137 -19.53 27.53 -22.48
C ALA A 137 -19.38 26.48 -21.37
N ILE A 138 -18.41 26.65 -20.47
CA ILE A 138 -18.19 25.74 -19.33
C ILE A 138 -19.40 25.72 -18.40
N MET A 139 -19.99 26.88 -18.11
CA MET A 139 -21.20 26.98 -17.30
C MET A 139 -22.38 26.27 -17.94
N ALA A 140 -22.61 26.48 -19.25
CA ALA A 140 -23.68 25.80 -19.98
C ALA A 140 -23.50 24.27 -19.99
N VAL A 141 -22.26 23.80 -20.12
CA VAL A 141 -21.92 22.37 -20.06
C VAL A 141 -22.14 21.79 -18.65
N ALA A 142 -21.74 22.51 -17.59
CA ALA A 142 -21.97 22.10 -16.21
C ALA A 142 -23.47 22.03 -15.88
N GLU A 143 -24.25 23.04 -16.28
CA GLU A 143 -25.72 23.05 -16.16
C GLU A 143 -26.35 21.86 -16.88
N ALA A 144 -25.88 21.56 -18.10
CA ALA A 144 -26.42 20.44 -18.87
C ALA A 144 -26.11 19.08 -18.24
N THR A 145 -24.96 18.94 -17.57
CA THR A 145 -24.56 17.70 -16.89
C THR A 145 -25.51 17.38 -15.73
N GLU A 146 -26.11 18.38 -15.08
CA GLU A 146 -27.08 18.16 -13.99
C GLU A 146 -28.55 18.15 -14.48
N GLY A 147 -28.89 18.99 -15.46
CA GLY A 147 -30.26 19.22 -15.92
C GLY A 147 -30.66 18.51 -17.22
N GLY A 148 -29.71 17.86 -17.89
CA GLY A 148 -29.87 17.35 -19.27
C GLY A 148 -29.58 18.42 -20.33
N LEU A 149 -29.64 18.05 -21.61
CA LEU A 149 -29.42 18.97 -22.72
C LEU A 149 -30.41 20.15 -22.67
N THR A 150 -29.88 21.37 -22.83
CA THR A 150 -30.65 22.63 -22.84
C THR A 150 -30.51 23.32 -24.20
N GLY A 151 -31.46 24.20 -24.54
CA GLY A 151 -31.34 25.02 -25.75
C GLY A 151 -30.09 25.94 -25.76
N ARG A 152 -29.51 26.21 -24.58
CA ARG A 152 -28.28 26.99 -24.44
C ARG A 152 -27.06 26.22 -24.95
N ILE A 153 -26.84 24.99 -24.48
CA ILE A 153 -25.70 24.17 -24.94
C ILE A 153 -25.84 23.79 -26.43
N GLU A 154 -27.08 23.57 -26.89
CA GLU A 154 -27.38 23.32 -28.31
C GLU A 154 -27.09 24.55 -29.19
N GLY A 155 -27.53 25.73 -28.76
CA GLY A 155 -27.26 26.99 -29.46
C GLY A 155 -25.77 27.35 -29.55
N MET A 156 -24.95 26.81 -28.64
CA MET A 156 -23.49 26.98 -28.65
C MET A 156 -22.75 25.90 -29.46
N GLY A 157 -23.44 24.87 -29.96
CA GLY A 157 -22.81 23.76 -30.69
C GLY A 157 -22.06 22.77 -29.79
N LEU A 158 -22.29 22.81 -28.47
CA LEU A 158 -21.50 22.07 -27.48
C LEU A 158 -22.17 20.76 -27.01
N SER A 159 -23.26 20.33 -27.65
CA SER A 159 -24.03 19.14 -27.25
C SER A 159 -23.21 17.85 -27.22
N ILE A 160 -22.09 17.79 -27.95
CA ILE A 160 -21.17 16.64 -27.95
C ILE A 160 -20.39 16.48 -26.64
N LEU A 161 -20.23 17.56 -25.85
CA LEU A 161 -19.54 17.54 -24.55
C LEU A 161 -20.39 16.93 -23.44
N TRP A 162 -21.71 17.10 -23.50
CA TRP A 162 -22.64 16.55 -22.51
C TRP A 162 -22.48 15.04 -22.28
N PRO A 163 -22.54 14.17 -23.30
CA PRO A 163 -22.44 12.73 -23.08
C PRO A 163 -21.04 12.32 -22.58
N ILE A 164 -20.00 13.09 -22.89
CA ILE A 164 -18.62 12.88 -22.42
C ILE A 164 -18.55 13.12 -20.91
N LEU A 165 -18.99 14.29 -20.44
CA LEU A 165 -18.92 14.64 -19.03
C LEU A 165 -19.84 13.80 -18.16
N MET A 166 -21.05 13.50 -18.65
CA MET A 166 -21.97 12.58 -17.97
C MET A 166 -21.35 11.21 -17.75
N THR A 167 -20.68 10.68 -18.77
CA THR A 167 -19.97 9.39 -18.68
C THR A 167 -18.77 9.50 -17.73
N ALA A 168 -18.02 10.59 -17.78
CA ALA A 168 -16.87 10.82 -16.91
C ALA A 168 -17.25 10.94 -15.42
N ASP A 169 -18.27 11.74 -15.07
CA ASP A 169 -18.80 11.84 -13.70
C ASP A 169 -19.34 10.50 -13.21
N TYR A 170 -20.05 9.76 -14.06
CA TYR A 170 -20.54 8.43 -13.72
C TYR A 170 -19.40 7.49 -13.34
N LEU A 171 -18.39 7.37 -14.20
CA LEU A 171 -17.23 6.50 -13.95
C LEU A 171 -16.46 6.90 -12.69
N ALA A 172 -16.20 8.20 -12.50
CA ALA A 172 -15.51 8.70 -11.30
C ALA A 172 -16.30 8.51 -9.99
N SER A 173 -17.59 8.21 -10.09
CA SER A 173 -18.50 8.05 -8.94
C SER A 173 -18.76 6.59 -8.56
N GLN A 174 -18.40 5.62 -9.42
CA GLN A 174 -18.67 4.20 -9.18
C GLN A 174 -17.68 3.59 -8.18
N GLU A 175 -18.18 2.72 -7.28
CA GLU A 175 -17.36 2.04 -6.28
C GLU A 175 -16.54 0.91 -6.89
N SER A 176 -17.07 0.21 -7.88
CA SER A 176 -16.47 -1.00 -8.44
C SER A 176 -16.57 -1.07 -9.96
N VAL A 177 -15.77 -1.96 -10.56
CA VAL A 177 -15.91 -2.33 -11.97
C VAL A 177 -17.29 -2.93 -12.26
N SER A 178 -17.88 -3.67 -11.32
CA SER A 178 -19.22 -4.24 -11.48
C SER A 178 -20.28 -3.15 -11.67
N ASP A 179 -20.15 -2.01 -10.99
CA ASP A 179 -21.08 -0.90 -11.15
C ASP A 179 -20.91 -0.24 -12.54
N VAL A 180 -19.67 -0.18 -13.06
CA VAL A 180 -19.41 0.31 -14.43
C VAL A 180 -20.05 -0.60 -15.48
N GLU A 181 -20.08 -1.90 -15.24
CA GLU A 181 -20.73 -2.85 -16.16
C GLU A 181 -22.23 -2.58 -16.29
N GLU A 182 -22.89 -2.01 -15.28
CA GLU A 182 -24.28 -1.55 -15.39
C GLU A 182 -24.45 -0.51 -16.51
N LEU A 183 -23.50 0.41 -16.68
CA LEU A 183 -23.52 1.37 -17.80
C LEU A 183 -23.37 0.66 -19.14
N VAL A 184 -22.43 -0.28 -19.23
CA VAL A 184 -22.15 -1.02 -20.46
C VAL A 184 -23.36 -1.84 -20.91
N PHE A 185 -24.10 -2.43 -19.95
CA PHE A 185 -25.30 -3.21 -20.19
C PHE A 185 -26.60 -2.39 -20.25
N GLY A 186 -26.53 -1.06 -20.06
CA GLY A 186 -27.71 -0.17 -20.10
C GLY A 186 -28.65 -0.32 -18.91
N LEU A 187 -28.12 -0.79 -17.78
CA LEU A 187 -28.81 -0.93 -16.49
C LEU A 187 -28.60 0.29 -15.58
N ALA A 188 -27.65 1.17 -15.91
CA ALA A 188 -27.44 2.44 -15.22
C ALA A 188 -28.67 3.36 -15.36
N GLY A 189 -28.73 4.38 -14.49
CA GLY A 189 -29.78 5.41 -14.54
C GLY A 189 -29.96 6.00 -15.94
N LYS A 190 -31.22 6.27 -16.33
CA LYS A 190 -31.60 6.61 -17.71
C LYS A 190 -30.70 7.67 -18.36
N ALA A 191 -30.40 8.77 -17.66
CA ALA A 191 -29.58 9.86 -18.18
C ALA A 191 -28.15 9.41 -18.54
N TYR A 192 -27.51 8.59 -17.68
CA TYR A 192 -26.17 8.04 -17.93
C TYR A 192 -26.18 7.02 -19.06
N SER A 193 -27.19 6.14 -19.09
CA SER A 193 -27.39 5.19 -20.18
C SER A 193 -27.58 5.91 -21.52
N ASP A 194 -28.42 6.95 -21.58
CA ASP A 194 -28.64 7.74 -22.79
C ASP A 194 -27.35 8.43 -23.27
N ALA A 195 -26.58 9.03 -22.35
CA ALA A 195 -25.28 9.64 -22.63
C ALA A 195 -24.29 8.63 -23.22
N TYR A 196 -24.12 7.46 -22.59
CA TYR A 196 -23.21 6.44 -23.11
C TYR A 196 -23.66 5.87 -24.46
N GLN A 197 -24.96 5.66 -24.68
CA GLN A 197 -25.46 5.19 -25.97
C GLN A 197 -25.23 6.20 -27.11
N LEU A 198 -25.13 7.50 -26.81
CA LEU A 198 -24.70 8.50 -27.79
C LEU A 198 -23.21 8.34 -28.13
N LEU A 199 -22.34 8.23 -27.12
CA LEU A 199 -20.90 7.97 -27.36
C LEU A 199 -20.67 6.69 -28.14
N ARG A 200 -21.44 5.64 -27.81
CA ARG A 200 -21.38 4.37 -28.52
C ARG A 200 -21.76 4.48 -29.98
N ARG A 201 -22.81 5.24 -30.31
CA ARG A 201 -23.20 5.54 -31.70
C ARG A 201 -22.15 6.34 -32.46
N LEU A 202 -21.31 7.10 -31.77
CA LEU A 202 -20.17 7.81 -32.37
C LEU A 202 -18.94 6.92 -32.57
N GLY A 203 -18.98 5.67 -32.07
CA GLY A 203 -17.95 4.66 -32.26
C GLY A 203 -17.03 4.46 -31.05
N LEU A 204 -17.43 4.92 -29.85
CA LEU A 204 -16.71 4.63 -28.62
C LEU A 204 -17.24 3.35 -27.94
N VAL A 205 -16.34 2.58 -27.33
CA VAL A 205 -16.69 1.39 -26.58
C VAL A 205 -15.98 1.44 -25.24
N ILE A 206 -16.74 1.30 -24.14
CA ILE A 206 -16.18 1.13 -22.80
C ILE A 206 -16.02 -0.37 -22.53
N GLY A 207 -14.83 -0.72 -22.07
CA GLY A 207 -14.45 -2.06 -21.64
C GLY A 207 -14.09 -2.08 -20.15
N THR A 208 -14.10 -3.28 -19.57
CA THR A 208 -13.79 -3.52 -18.15
C THR A 208 -12.89 -4.73 -17.99
N ILE A 209 -11.97 -4.63 -17.04
CA ILE A 209 -11.27 -5.77 -16.45
C ILE A 209 -11.49 -5.71 -14.95
N SER A 210 -12.09 -6.75 -14.40
CA SER A 210 -12.18 -6.98 -12.97
C SER A 210 -11.10 -7.97 -12.54
N VAL A 211 -10.47 -7.67 -11.41
CA VAL A 211 -9.53 -8.55 -10.72
C VAL A 211 -10.05 -8.83 -9.32
N GLY A 212 -10.16 -10.12 -8.99
CA GLY A 212 -10.45 -10.58 -7.64
C GLY A 212 -9.41 -10.04 -6.66
N THR A 213 -9.81 -9.88 -5.39
CA THR A 213 -9.11 -9.14 -4.33
C THR A 213 -7.60 -8.97 -4.58
N GLY A 214 -7.18 -7.74 -4.92
CA GLY A 214 -5.80 -7.43 -5.26
C GLY A 214 -4.84 -7.85 -4.15
N ASN A 215 -3.86 -8.68 -4.49
CA ASN A 215 -2.77 -9.08 -3.62
C ASN A 215 -1.46 -8.44 -4.11
N LEU A 216 -0.35 -8.65 -3.40
CA LEU A 216 0.91 -8.01 -3.75
C LEU A 216 1.38 -8.47 -5.14
N LEU A 217 1.17 -9.73 -5.51
CA LEU A 217 1.47 -10.21 -6.87
C LEU A 217 0.67 -9.46 -7.94
N THR A 218 -0.65 -9.31 -7.77
CA THR A 218 -1.49 -8.54 -8.71
C THR A 218 -1.01 -7.09 -8.82
N ALA A 219 -0.68 -6.44 -7.69
CA ALA A 219 -0.15 -5.07 -7.72
C ALA A 219 1.17 -4.99 -8.50
N MET A 220 2.10 -5.93 -8.30
CA MET A 220 3.37 -5.95 -9.02
C MET A 220 3.21 -6.15 -10.54
N VAL A 221 2.21 -6.95 -10.96
CA VAL A 221 1.93 -7.25 -12.37
C VAL A 221 0.99 -6.21 -13.02
N SER A 222 0.31 -5.38 -12.21
CA SER A 222 -0.73 -4.45 -12.68
C SER A 222 -0.26 -3.50 -13.78
N LYS A 223 1.01 -3.05 -13.72
CA LYS A 223 1.63 -2.19 -14.74
C LYS A 223 1.71 -2.90 -16.10
N ASP A 224 2.18 -4.14 -16.11
CA ASP A 224 2.30 -4.95 -17.32
C ASP A 224 0.93 -5.18 -17.97
N ILE A 225 -0.11 -5.37 -17.16
CA ILE A 225 -1.49 -5.52 -17.66
C ILE A 225 -1.98 -4.22 -18.33
N VAL A 226 -1.70 -3.06 -17.73
CA VAL A 226 -2.00 -1.75 -18.34
C VAL A 226 -1.25 -1.56 -19.67
N GLU A 227 0.00 -1.99 -19.76
CA GLU A 227 0.77 -1.95 -21.02
C GLU A 227 0.17 -2.88 -22.08
N ILE A 228 -0.26 -4.10 -21.70
CA ILE A 228 -0.96 -5.03 -22.62
C ILE A 228 -2.24 -4.39 -23.15
N LEU A 229 -3.03 -3.73 -22.28
CA LEU A 229 -4.26 -3.06 -22.68
C LEU A 229 -4.01 -2.00 -23.75
N ARG A 230 -3.02 -1.12 -23.53
CA ARG A 230 -2.66 -0.08 -24.49
C ARG A 230 -2.14 -0.62 -25.81
N ASN A 231 -1.33 -1.68 -25.76
CA ASN A 231 -0.85 -2.37 -26.96
C ASN A 231 -2.01 -2.98 -27.78
N ARG A 232 -3.16 -3.25 -27.14
CA ARG A 232 -4.40 -3.71 -27.76
C ARG A 232 -5.38 -2.59 -28.13
N GLY A 233 -4.97 -1.32 -28.00
CA GLY A 233 -5.79 -0.16 -28.35
C GLY A 233 -6.80 0.25 -27.28
N TRP A 234 -6.69 -0.29 -26.06
CA TRP A 234 -7.51 0.09 -24.92
C TRP A 234 -6.80 1.15 -24.08
N GLU A 235 -7.41 2.33 -23.96
CA GLU A 235 -6.89 3.40 -23.11
C GLU A 235 -7.54 3.35 -21.71
N PRO A 236 -6.76 3.28 -20.61
CA PRO A 236 -7.26 3.35 -19.25
C PRO A 236 -8.06 4.62 -18.95
N LEU A 237 -9.31 4.49 -18.49
CA LEU A 237 -10.11 5.62 -18.04
C LEU A 237 -10.03 5.79 -16.51
N ALA A 238 -10.46 4.76 -15.77
CA ALA A 238 -10.64 4.82 -14.33
C ALA A 238 -10.25 3.49 -13.68
N ILE A 239 -9.53 3.56 -12.57
CA ILE A 239 -9.09 2.43 -11.75
C ILE A 239 -9.94 2.40 -10.49
N TYR A 240 -10.44 1.23 -10.12
CA TYR A 240 -11.27 0.96 -8.96
C TYR A 240 -10.53 0.04 -7.97
N TYR A 241 -11.15 -0.31 -6.84
CA TYR A 241 -10.52 -1.24 -5.90
C TYR A 241 -10.42 -2.68 -6.42
N ASP A 242 -11.22 -3.01 -7.43
CA ASP A 242 -11.39 -4.36 -7.99
C ASP A 242 -11.15 -4.43 -9.51
N GLY A 243 -10.51 -3.41 -10.09
CA GLY A 243 -10.08 -3.46 -11.50
C GLY A 243 -10.06 -2.10 -12.19
N ILE A 244 -10.30 -2.11 -13.49
CA ILE A 244 -10.11 -0.96 -14.37
C ILE A 244 -11.18 -0.88 -15.47
N ALA A 245 -11.65 0.33 -15.75
CA ALA A 245 -12.43 0.67 -16.93
C ALA A 245 -11.52 1.30 -18.00
N VAL A 246 -11.75 0.93 -19.25
CA VAL A 246 -10.96 1.36 -20.41
C VAL A 246 -11.89 1.84 -21.53
N VAL A 247 -11.37 2.62 -22.47
CA VAL A 247 -12.05 3.01 -23.71
C VAL A 247 -11.30 2.51 -24.93
N GLY A 248 -12.04 2.10 -25.94
CA GLY A 248 -11.55 1.80 -27.27
C GLY A 248 -12.48 2.40 -28.34
N VAL A 249 -12.02 2.38 -29.58
CA VAL A 249 -12.83 2.74 -30.76
C VAL A 249 -13.46 1.44 -31.32
N GLU A 250 -14.64 1.50 -31.94
CA GLU A 250 -15.38 0.30 -32.41
C GLU A 250 -14.56 -0.63 -33.34
N ASN A 251 -13.59 -0.06 -34.07
CA ASN A 251 -12.64 -0.80 -34.93
C ASN A 251 -11.44 -1.43 -34.18
N SER A 252 -11.29 -1.17 -32.88
CA SER A 252 -10.16 -1.58 -32.02
C SER A 252 -10.46 -2.80 -31.13
N SER A 253 -11.58 -3.50 -31.37
CA SER A 253 -12.13 -4.56 -30.50
C SER A 253 -11.32 -5.87 -30.46
N THR A 254 -10.01 -5.80 -30.24
CA THR A 254 -9.24 -6.96 -29.81
C THR A 254 -9.52 -7.22 -28.34
N LYS A 255 -10.36 -8.22 -28.09
CA LYS A 255 -10.51 -8.78 -26.75
C LYS A 255 -9.19 -9.38 -26.29
N LEU A 256 -8.92 -9.33 -24.99
CA LEU A 256 -7.75 -9.94 -24.37
C LEU A 256 -8.05 -11.38 -23.99
N THR A 257 -7.09 -12.27 -24.21
CA THR A 257 -7.17 -13.66 -23.70
C THR A 257 -6.61 -13.75 -22.29
N LEU A 258 -7.13 -14.68 -21.48
CA LEU A 258 -6.58 -14.94 -20.14
C LEU A 258 -5.11 -15.38 -20.22
N ARG A 259 -4.71 -16.08 -21.29
CA ARG A 259 -3.31 -16.46 -21.54
C ARG A 259 -2.37 -15.26 -21.62
N GLU A 260 -2.73 -14.21 -22.36
CA GLU A 260 -1.89 -13.00 -22.45
C GLU A 260 -1.71 -12.34 -21.09
N ILE A 261 -2.76 -12.30 -20.28
CA ILE A 261 -2.68 -11.77 -18.91
C ILE A 261 -1.80 -12.70 -18.05
N ALA A 262 -1.94 -14.02 -18.19
CA ALA A 262 -1.16 -15.02 -17.46
C ALA A 262 0.34 -14.99 -17.79
N GLU A 263 0.74 -14.55 -18.99
CA GLU A 263 2.14 -14.35 -19.35
C GLU A 263 2.81 -13.30 -18.44
N ALA A 264 2.11 -12.22 -18.10
CA ALA A 264 2.62 -11.19 -17.19
C ALA A 264 2.87 -11.76 -15.78
N PHE A 265 1.92 -12.57 -15.26
CA PHE A 265 2.10 -13.29 -13.99
C PHE A 265 3.23 -14.33 -14.06
N THR A 266 3.35 -15.03 -15.18
CA THR A 266 4.39 -16.03 -15.41
C THR A 266 5.77 -15.41 -15.30
N ARG A 267 6.01 -14.25 -15.94
CA ARG A 267 7.29 -13.54 -15.87
C ARG A 267 7.68 -13.22 -14.43
N GLU A 268 6.76 -12.68 -13.64
CA GLU A 268 7.04 -12.36 -12.23
C GLU A 268 7.26 -13.60 -11.37
N LEU A 269 6.44 -14.64 -11.53
CA LEU A 269 6.55 -15.88 -10.75
C LEU A 269 7.81 -16.69 -11.09
N LYS A 270 8.29 -16.64 -12.34
CA LYS A 270 9.55 -17.28 -12.75
C LYS A 270 10.72 -16.79 -11.91
N ASN A 271 10.76 -15.50 -11.54
CA ASN A 271 11.80 -14.96 -10.68
C ASN A 271 11.90 -15.74 -9.35
N VAL A 272 10.78 -16.06 -8.69
CA VAL A 272 10.82 -16.72 -7.37
C VAL A 272 10.92 -18.24 -7.48
N ALA A 273 10.41 -18.82 -8.57
CA ALA A 273 10.47 -20.25 -8.83
C ALA A 273 11.84 -20.73 -9.35
N ILE A 274 12.67 -19.82 -9.87
CA ILE A 274 13.95 -20.12 -10.57
C ILE A 274 15.16 -19.40 -9.92
N GLU A 275 14.98 -18.38 -9.10
CA GLU A 275 16.10 -17.64 -8.48
C GLU A 275 16.91 -18.54 -7.52
N ILE A 276 17.99 -19.07 -8.06
CA ILE A 276 19.01 -19.79 -7.33
C ILE A 276 19.86 -18.77 -6.57
N ASP A 277 19.78 -18.79 -5.24
CA ASP A 277 20.73 -18.07 -4.38
C ASP A 277 22.15 -18.59 -4.65
N GLU A 278 22.88 -17.87 -5.50
CA GLU A 278 24.23 -18.23 -5.93
C GLU A 278 25.22 -18.33 -4.77
N ASN A 279 25.01 -17.57 -3.70
CA ASN A 279 25.87 -17.61 -2.52
C ASN A 279 25.61 -18.87 -1.69
N LYS A 280 24.35 -19.26 -1.53
CA LYS A 280 24.01 -20.57 -0.95
C LYS A 280 24.52 -21.71 -1.82
N VAL A 281 24.38 -21.63 -3.15
CA VAL A 281 24.92 -22.65 -4.06
C VAL A 281 26.44 -22.72 -3.97
N LYS A 282 27.16 -21.59 -4.02
CA LYS A 282 28.61 -21.54 -3.81
C LYS A 282 29.02 -22.11 -2.44
N THR A 283 28.27 -21.80 -1.38
CA THR A 283 28.51 -22.35 -0.04
C THR A 283 28.26 -23.86 0.01
N LEU A 284 27.18 -24.34 -0.63
CA LEU A 284 26.83 -25.75 -0.74
C LEU A 284 27.87 -26.51 -1.57
N LEU A 285 28.32 -25.94 -2.69
CA LEU A 285 29.38 -26.47 -3.53
C LEU A 285 30.71 -26.51 -2.76
N GLY A 286 31.04 -25.47 -2.01
CA GLY A 286 32.22 -25.45 -1.13
C GLY A 286 32.20 -26.55 -0.06
N LYS A 287 31.03 -26.82 0.55
CA LYS A 287 30.84 -27.94 1.50
C LYS A 287 30.93 -29.30 0.80
N LEU A 288 30.34 -29.45 -0.39
CA LEU A 288 30.40 -30.67 -1.19
C LEU A 288 31.84 -30.99 -1.63
N LEU A 289 32.57 -29.99 -2.11
CA LEU A 289 33.97 -30.10 -2.55
C LEU A 289 34.90 -30.49 -1.39
N LYS A 290 34.72 -29.91 -0.19
CA LYS A 290 35.47 -30.31 1.02
C LYS A 290 35.23 -31.77 1.41
N SER A 291 34.02 -32.30 1.25
CA SER A 291 33.69 -33.69 1.60
C SER A 291 34.22 -34.75 0.60
N ARG A 292 34.63 -34.34 -0.61
CA ARG A 292 35.02 -35.23 -1.70
C ARG A 292 36.50 -35.60 -1.67
N ASN A 293 37.38 -34.69 -1.28
CA ASN A 293 38.83 -34.87 -1.43
C ASN A 293 39.40 -36.06 -0.62
N GLU A 294 38.72 -36.52 0.41
CA GLU A 294 39.26 -37.55 1.32
C GLU A 294 38.77 -38.98 1.03
N VAL A 295 37.52 -39.16 0.56
CA VAL A 295 36.89 -40.50 0.43
C VAL A 295 36.87 -40.99 -1.02
N ALA A 296 36.65 -40.09 -2.00
CA ALA A 296 36.65 -40.46 -3.41
C ALA A 296 38.07 -40.85 -3.87
N ALA A 297 39.10 -40.11 -3.46
CA ALA A 297 40.50 -40.44 -3.74
C ALA A 297 40.91 -41.80 -3.15
N ALA A 298 40.44 -42.12 -1.94
CA ALA A 298 40.70 -43.41 -1.29
C ALA A 298 40.04 -44.58 -2.03
N LEU A 299 38.78 -44.44 -2.47
CA LEU A 299 38.05 -45.47 -3.21
C LEU A 299 38.52 -45.63 -4.66
N GLU A 300 38.84 -44.54 -5.36
CA GLU A 300 39.43 -44.60 -6.71
C GLU A 300 40.81 -45.27 -6.69
N SER A 301 41.64 -45.00 -5.67
CA SER A 301 42.91 -45.71 -5.49
C SER A 301 42.70 -47.21 -5.23
N PHE A 302 41.67 -47.57 -4.45
CA PHE A 302 41.36 -48.96 -4.13
C PHE A 302 40.83 -49.74 -5.34
N VAL A 303 39.99 -49.10 -6.15
CA VAL A 303 39.45 -49.68 -7.39
C VAL A 303 40.55 -49.76 -8.47
N LYS A 304 41.38 -48.72 -8.64
CA LYS A 304 42.55 -48.76 -9.53
C LYS A 304 43.50 -49.89 -9.12
N ALA A 305 43.75 -50.09 -7.82
CA ALA A 305 44.60 -51.17 -7.31
C ALA A 305 44.03 -52.60 -7.50
N LYS A 306 42.72 -52.75 -7.74
CA LYS A 306 42.06 -54.06 -7.95
C LYS A 306 41.74 -54.36 -9.42
N VAL A 307 41.70 -53.33 -10.27
CA VAL A 307 41.38 -53.44 -11.70
C VAL A 307 42.65 -53.37 -12.58
N ALA A 308 43.81 -53.04 -12.00
CA ALA A 308 45.10 -52.89 -12.70
C ALA A 308 45.77 -54.20 -13.21
N GLU A 309 45.02 -55.25 -13.53
CA GLU A 309 45.59 -56.41 -14.25
C GLU A 309 45.20 -56.49 -15.73
N LYS A 310 44.41 -55.55 -16.26
CA LYS A 310 44.25 -55.40 -17.71
C LYS A 310 44.30 -53.92 -18.12
N SER A 311 45.39 -53.58 -18.81
CA SER A 311 45.61 -52.33 -19.53
C SER A 311 44.43 -52.01 -20.44
N VAL A 312 43.65 -51.00 -20.07
CA VAL A 312 42.75 -50.29 -20.98
C VAL A 312 42.85 -48.82 -20.58
N ASP A 313 43.66 -48.09 -21.34
CA ASP A 313 43.59 -46.64 -21.38
C ASP A 313 42.18 -46.20 -21.79
N GLU A 314 41.76 -45.05 -21.26
CA GLU A 314 40.46 -44.39 -21.40
C GLU A 314 39.38 -44.74 -20.34
N GLU A 315 39.06 -43.73 -19.53
CA GLU A 315 37.97 -43.61 -18.57
C GLU A 315 36.55 -43.69 -19.17
N SER A 316 36.39 -44.08 -20.43
CA SER A 316 35.15 -43.90 -21.23
C SER A 316 34.36 -45.17 -21.53
N ASN A 317 34.89 -46.36 -21.25
CA ASN A 317 34.36 -47.57 -21.88
C ASN A 317 33.15 -48.17 -21.12
N PRO A 318 31.96 -48.36 -21.74
CA PRO A 318 30.82 -49.07 -21.14
C PRO A 318 31.19 -50.46 -20.59
N LYS A 319 32.19 -51.12 -21.20
CA LYS A 319 32.75 -52.40 -20.73
C LYS A 319 33.41 -52.30 -19.34
N ARG A 320 34.02 -51.16 -19.00
CA ARG A 320 34.61 -50.89 -17.67
C ARG A 320 33.53 -50.66 -16.62
N LEU A 321 32.43 -49.99 -16.97
CA LEU A 321 31.27 -49.82 -16.07
C LEU A 321 30.65 -51.18 -15.69
N VAL A 322 30.50 -52.09 -16.66
CA VAL A 322 30.05 -53.47 -16.42
C VAL A 322 31.03 -54.23 -15.51
N ALA A 323 32.34 -54.13 -15.78
CA ALA A 323 33.37 -54.75 -14.94
C ALA A 323 33.40 -54.18 -13.52
N LEU A 324 33.19 -52.87 -13.35
CA LEU A 324 33.14 -52.20 -12.05
C LEU A 324 31.87 -52.56 -11.28
N ILE A 325 30.70 -52.59 -11.93
CA ILE A 325 29.45 -53.06 -11.30
C ILE A 325 29.58 -54.53 -10.88
N ALA A 326 30.23 -55.37 -11.69
CA ALA A 326 30.54 -56.75 -11.32
C ALA A 326 31.53 -56.83 -10.15
N ALA A 327 32.55 -55.96 -10.09
CA ALA A 327 33.49 -55.87 -8.97
C ALA A 327 32.83 -55.36 -7.68
N LEU A 328 31.92 -54.38 -7.77
CA LEU A 328 31.11 -53.90 -6.66
C LEU A 328 30.16 -54.99 -6.12
N HIS A 329 29.57 -55.78 -7.01
CA HIS A 329 28.80 -56.97 -6.63
C HIS A 329 29.68 -58.03 -5.95
N ALA A 330 30.92 -58.22 -6.41
CA ALA A 330 31.88 -59.12 -5.76
C ALA A 330 32.33 -58.63 -4.37
N LEU A 331 32.40 -57.31 -4.15
CA LEU A 331 32.71 -56.70 -2.85
C LEU A 331 31.60 -56.93 -1.81
N ASP A 332 30.34 -57.08 -2.22
CA ASP A 332 29.24 -57.43 -1.31
C ASP A 332 29.43 -58.83 -0.68
N LYS A 333 29.95 -59.79 -1.47
CA LYS A 333 30.29 -61.14 -0.96
C LYS A 333 31.40 -61.15 0.09
N ILE A 334 32.19 -60.08 0.19
CA ILE A 334 33.29 -59.93 1.15
C ILE A 334 32.79 -59.32 2.48
N GLY A 335 31.61 -58.68 2.47
CA GLY A 335 31.01 -58.01 3.62
C GLY A 335 31.58 -56.61 3.84
N PHE A 336 30.69 -55.63 4.01
CA PHE A 336 31.02 -54.20 4.16
C PHE A 336 32.08 -53.92 5.24
N LYS A 337 32.04 -54.66 6.36
CA LYS A 337 33.00 -54.55 7.47
C LYS A 337 34.43 -54.86 7.04
N LYS A 338 34.63 -55.88 6.20
CA LYS A 338 35.97 -56.28 5.70
C LYS A 338 36.51 -55.32 4.65
N VAL A 339 35.64 -54.80 3.77
CA VAL A 339 36.01 -53.76 2.78
C VAL A 339 36.42 -52.47 3.49
N TYR A 340 35.68 -52.08 4.52
CA TYR A 340 35.99 -50.93 5.36
C TYR A 340 37.29 -51.12 6.14
N GLU A 341 37.52 -52.29 6.74
CA GLU A 341 38.79 -52.63 7.41
C GLU A 341 39.98 -52.64 6.45
N LEU A 342 39.83 -53.16 5.23
CA LEU A 342 40.87 -53.17 4.18
C LEU A 342 41.23 -51.76 3.69
N ALA A 343 40.23 -50.89 3.50
CA ALA A 343 40.46 -49.50 3.16
C ALA A 343 41.13 -48.73 4.31
N SER A 344 40.70 -49.00 5.56
CA SER A 344 41.25 -48.38 6.77
C SER A 344 42.71 -48.79 7.02
N ARG A 345 43.09 -50.04 6.72
CA ARG A 345 44.46 -50.55 6.89
C ARG A 345 45.46 -49.94 5.89
N ARG A 346 45.01 -49.52 4.70
CA ARG A 346 45.86 -48.84 3.70
C ARG A 346 45.99 -47.33 3.93
N LEU A 347 45.04 -46.72 4.64
CA LEU A 347 45.04 -45.29 4.99
C LEU A 347 45.71 -45.04 6.35
N ALA A 348 46.87 -45.65 6.58
CA ALA A 348 47.62 -45.57 7.82
C ALA A 348 48.03 -44.11 8.13
N GLY A 349 47.20 -43.42 8.90
CA GLY A 349 47.33 -42.01 9.24
C GLY A 349 46.02 -41.34 9.67
N TYR A 350 44.85 -41.91 9.29
CA TYR A 350 43.54 -41.34 9.64
C TYR A 350 42.81 -42.15 10.69
N GLN A 351 42.46 -41.50 11.83
CA GLN A 351 41.74 -42.15 12.93
C GLN A 351 40.33 -42.62 12.49
N PRO A 352 40.04 -43.94 12.50
CA PRO A 352 38.81 -44.51 11.95
C PRO A 352 37.52 -44.04 12.65
N ALA A 353 37.60 -43.73 13.95
CA ALA A 353 36.43 -43.38 14.77
C ALA A 353 35.80 -42.03 14.40
N LYS A 354 36.57 -41.07 13.86
CA LYS A 354 36.05 -39.76 13.44
C LYS A 354 35.34 -39.81 12.08
N LEU A 355 35.78 -40.68 11.16
CA LEU A 355 35.17 -40.87 9.85
C LEU A 355 33.78 -41.52 9.93
N GLY A 356 33.57 -42.48 10.84
CA GLY A 356 32.26 -43.12 11.03
C GLY A 356 31.19 -42.18 11.61
N ALA A 357 31.53 -41.42 12.66
CA ALA A 357 30.56 -40.58 13.35
C ALA A 357 30.25 -39.25 12.62
N GLN A 358 31.25 -38.58 12.03
CA GLN A 358 31.02 -37.31 11.32
C GLN A 358 30.31 -37.52 9.97
N TYR A 359 30.56 -38.64 9.26
CA TYR A 359 29.89 -38.92 7.99
C TYR A 359 28.52 -39.58 8.15
N ILE A 360 28.17 -40.20 9.28
CA ILE A 360 26.83 -40.76 9.50
C ILE A 360 25.88 -39.69 10.06
N VAL A 361 26.37 -38.77 10.89
CA VAL A 361 25.54 -37.72 11.53
C VAL A 361 25.43 -36.45 10.66
N GLY A 362 26.41 -36.14 9.81
CA GLY A 362 26.31 -35.02 8.84
C GLY A 362 25.46 -35.32 7.59
N LYS A 363 25.02 -36.57 7.40
CA LYS A 363 24.30 -37.06 6.19
C LYS A 363 22.80 -36.76 6.18
N THR A 364 22.21 -36.41 7.31
CA THR A 364 20.75 -36.19 7.44
C THR A 364 20.36 -34.73 7.29
N THR A 365 21.24 -33.77 7.59
CA THR A 365 20.93 -32.34 7.44
C THR A 365 21.11 -31.85 6.01
N PHE A 366 22.23 -32.14 5.33
CA PHE A 366 22.51 -31.61 3.98
C PHE A 366 21.39 -31.83 2.96
N ALA A 367 20.97 -33.08 2.74
CA ALA A 367 19.95 -33.39 1.76
C ALA A 367 18.53 -33.05 2.26
N LYS A 368 18.32 -32.90 3.58
CA LYS A 368 17.10 -32.39 4.23
C LYS A 368 16.99 -30.89 4.05
N ASP A 369 18.04 -30.13 4.27
CA ASP A 369 18.08 -28.70 4.01
C ASP A 369 18.02 -28.40 2.49
N PHE A 370 18.57 -29.28 1.65
CA PHE A 370 18.55 -29.14 0.19
C PHE A 370 17.19 -29.48 -0.44
N LEU A 371 16.56 -30.62 -0.09
CA LEU A 371 15.25 -31.00 -0.64
C LEU A 371 14.06 -30.36 0.11
N ASP A 372 14.22 -30.02 1.39
CA ASP A 372 13.16 -29.33 2.15
C ASP A 372 13.23 -27.80 1.96
N GLY A 373 14.38 -27.26 1.53
CA GLY A 373 14.62 -25.80 1.40
C GLY A 373 14.60 -25.28 -0.04
N TYR A 374 14.85 -26.12 -1.05
CA TYR A 374 14.70 -25.77 -2.46
C TYR A 374 13.56 -26.60 -3.03
N GLY A 375 12.54 -25.94 -3.59
CA GLY A 375 11.53 -26.64 -4.39
C GLY A 375 12.20 -27.51 -5.45
N VAL A 376 11.57 -28.63 -5.81
CA VAL A 376 12.08 -29.62 -6.79
C VAL A 376 12.56 -28.96 -8.09
N SER A 377 11.92 -27.86 -8.45
CA SER A 377 12.23 -26.95 -9.54
C SER A 377 13.62 -26.31 -9.51
N ASN A 378 14.03 -25.74 -8.38
CA ASN A 378 15.35 -25.11 -8.20
C ASN A 378 16.49 -26.14 -8.25
N VAL A 379 16.17 -27.40 -7.95
CA VAL A 379 17.12 -28.50 -8.08
C VAL A 379 17.42 -28.76 -9.56
N MET A 380 16.44 -28.69 -10.47
CA MET A 380 16.67 -28.94 -11.89
C MET A 380 17.52 -27.87 -12.56
N GLU A 381 17.24 -26.60 -12.29
CA GLU A 381 18.05 -25.50 -12.82
C GLU A 381 19.48 -25.55 -12.26
N LEU A 382 19.64 -25.92 -10.99
CA LEU A 382 20.96 -26.19 -10.41
C LEU A 382 21.63 -27.41 -11.06
N LEU A 383 20.88 -28.47 -11.36
CA LEU A 383 21.42 -29.63 -12.08
C LEU A 383 21.88 -29.23 -13.49
N ARG A 384 21.10 -28.42 -14.23
CA ARG A 384 21.46 -27.87 -15.56
C ARG A 384 22.70 -26.97 -15.48
N ARG A 385 22.75 -26.03 -14.52
CA ARG A 385 23.95 -25.21 -14.26
C ARG A 385 25.16 -26.06 -13.89
N LEU A 386 25.02 -27.05 -13.01
CA LEU A 386 26.11 -27.97 -12.68
C LEU A 386 26.50 -28.84 -13.87
N ALA A 387 25.58 -29.14 -14.78
CA ALA A 387 25.87 -29.85 -16.01
C ALA A 387 26.82 -29.05 -16.92
N ILE A 388 26.75 -27.72 -16.87
CA ILE A 388 27.60 -26.79 -17.62
C ILE A 388 28.89 -26.49 -16.84
N GLU A 389 28.77 -26.10 -15.57
CA GLU A 389 29.88 -25.56 -14.76
C GLU A 389 30.74 -26.63 -14.10
N SER A 390 30.15 -27.77 -13.71
CA SER A 390 30.88 -28.83 -13.02
C SER A 390 30.19 -30.19 -13.15
N PRO A 391 30.27 -30.83 -14.35
CA PRO A 391 29.57 -32.09 -14.63
C PRO A 391 29.92 -33.21 -13.63
N PHE A 392 31.11 -33.16 -13.03
CA PHE A 392 31.48 -34.10 -11.98
C PHE A 392 30.62 -33.95 -10.72
N LEU A 393 30.39 -32.71 -10.25
CA LEU A 393 29.56 -32.45 -9.07
C LEU A 393 28.10 -32.85 -9.28
N LEU A 394 27.62 -32.73 -10.53
CA LEU A 394 26.30 -33.20 -10.94
C LEU A 394 26.12 -34.70 -10.66
N THR A 395 27.10 -35.54 -11.02
CA THR A 395 27.01 -37.00 -10.81
C THR A 395 26.93 -37.40 -9.33
N ASP A 396 27.69 -36.72 -8.47
CA ASP A 396 27.69 -36.96 -7.04
C ASP A 396 26.41 -36.44 -6.36
N LEU A 397 25.86 -35.33 -6.84
CA LEU A 397 24.59 -34.79 -6.36
C LEU A 397 23.42 -35.73 -6.69
N ILE A 398 23.36 -36.23 -7.92
CA ILE A 398 22.34 -37.19 -8.39
C ILE A 398 22.39 -38.49 -7.59
N ALA A 399 23.59 -39.03 -7.35
CA ALA A 399 23.79 -40.22 -6.53
C ALA A 399 23.32 -40.01 -5.08
N LYS A 400 23.58 -38.84 -4.49
CA LYS A 400 23.13 -38.47 -3.14
C LYS A 400 21.61 -38.26 -3.08
N MET A 401 21.01 -37.66 -4.11
CA MET A 401 19.56 -37.50 -4.22
C MET A 401 18.87 -38.86 -4.25
N ALA A 402 19.28 -39.75 -5.15
CA ALA A 402 18.72 -41.09 -5.29
C ALA A 402 18.78 -41.90 -3.98
N ALA A 403 19.94 -41.89 -3.31
CA ALA A 403 20.14 -42.58 -2.04
C ALA A 403 19.26 -42.05 -0.90
N LYS A 404 18.85 -40.77 -0.93
CA LYS A 404 17.89 -40.22 0.05
C LYS A 404 16.46 -40.56 -0.32
N PHE A 405 16.08 -40.48 -1.59
CA PHE A 405 14.73 -40.83 -2.05
C PHE A 405 14.37 -42.28 -1.71
N ASP A 406 15.33 -43.21 -1.76
CA ASP A 406 15.12 -44.60 -1.35
C ASP A 406 14.93 -44.80 0.16
N LYS A 407 15.38 -43.86 1.00
CA LYS A 407 15.18 -43.91 2.46
C LYS A 407 13.82 -43.37 2.88
N THR A 408 13.28 -42.42 2.14
CA THR A 408 12.03 -41.72 2.49
C THR A 408 10.81 -42.28 1.76
N ARG A 409 11.00 -42.75 0.52
CA ARG A 409 9.99 -43.40 -0.33
C ARG A 409 10.50 -44.81 -0.65
N LYS A 410 9.61 -45.82 -0.73
CA LYS A 410 9.97 -47.25 -0.94
C LYS A 410 11.19 -47.44 -1.88
N PRO A 411 12.10 -48.41 -1.61
CA PRO A 411 13.48 -48.46 -2.14
C PRO A 411 13.60 -48.78 -3.65
N ARG A 412 13.08 -47.92 -4.53
CA ARG A 412 13.00 -48.18 -5.98
C ARG A 412 13.59 -47.08 -6.86
N TYR A 413 13.96 -45.92 -6.33
CA TYR A 413 14.41 -44.77 -7.12
C TYR A 413 15.88 -44.89 -7.54
N SER A 414 16.82 -45.28 -6.66
CA SER A 414 18.22 -45.46 -7.10
C SER A 414 18.36 -46.58 -8.11
N LYS A 415 17.56 -47.64 -7.95
CA LYS A 415 17.53 -48.77 -8.87
C LYS A 415 16.95 -48.38 -10.23
N LYS A 416 15.79 -47.72 -10.26
CA LYS A 416 15.19 -47.22 -11.51
C LYS A 416 16.07 -46.19 -12.21
N LEU A 417 16.71 -45.31 -11.44
CA LEU A 417 17.69 -44.34 -11.96
C LEU A 417 18.88 -45.03 -12.59
N LEU A 418 19.45 -46.03 -11.91
CA LEU A 418 20.56 -46.79 -12.45
C LEU A 418 20.14 -47.58 -13.70
N GLU A 419 18.94 -48.16 -13.74
CA GLU A 419 18.41 -48.86 -14.91
C GLU A 419 18.33 -47.94 -16.13
N GLU A 420 17.77 -46.73 -16.00
CA GLU A 420 17.69 -45.79 -17.12
C GLU A 420 19.07 -45.21 -17.52
N LEU A 421 19.97 -44.96 -16.56
CA LEU A 421 21.36 -44.56 -16.88
C LEU A 421 22.10 -45.67 -17.62
N LEU A 422 21.88 -46.94 -17.27
CA LEU A 422 22.44 -48.08 -17.99
C LEU A 422 21.84 -48.19 -19.40
N LYS A 423 20.53 -48.00 -19.56
CA LYS A 423 19.88 -47.94 -20.90
C LYS A 423 20.49 -46.85 -21.77
N ALA A 424 20.66 -45.65 -21.22
CA ALA A 424 21.23 -44.51 -21.94
C ALA A 424 22.65 -44.80 -22.43
N ASN A 425 23.41 -45.61 -21.68
CA ASN A 425 24.75 -46.07 -22.03
C ASN A 425 24.78 -47.35 -22.90
N SER A 426 23.65 -47.77 -23.49
CA SER A 426 23.53 -49.03 -24.25
C SER A 426 23.90 -50.30 -23.47
N LEU A 427 23.74 -50.29 -22.14
CA LEU A 427 24.02 -51.42 -21.25
C LEU A 427 22.74 -52.11 -20.78
N GLN A 428 22.85 -53.40 -20.41
CA GLN A 428 21.70 -54.17 -19.96
C GLN A 428 21.16 -53.65 -18.61
N PRO A 429 19.88 -53.25 -18.52
CA PRO A 429 19.28 -52.74 -17.28
C PRO A 429 19.27 -53.77 -16.14
N SER A 430 19.26 -55.06 -16.49
CA SER A 430 19.34 -56.20 -15.56
C SER A 430 20.60 -56.19 -14.69
N LEU A 431 21.64 -55.44 -15.05
CA LEU A 431 22.83 -55.22 -14.22
C LEU A 431 22.48 -54.48 -12.91
N ALA A 432 21.51 -53.57 -12.93
CA ALA A 432 21.04 -52.90 -11.71
C ALA A 432 20.39 -53.89 -10.73
N ALA A 433 19.69 -54.90 -11.23
CA ALA A 433 19.07 -55.95 -10.41
C ALA A 433 20.09 -56.86 -9.71
N ARG A 434 21.36 -56.85 -10.13
CA ARG A 434 22.44 -57.58 -9.47
C ARG A 434 22.98 -56.84 -8.24
N LEU A 435 22.70 -55.55 -8.06
CA LEU A 435 23.19 -54.81 -6.90
C LEU A 435 22.32 -55.09 -5.67
N PRO A 436 22.91 -55.28 -4.47
CA PRO A 436 22.17 -55.61 -3.26
C PRO A 436 21.34 -54.41 -2.77
N ASP A 437 20.07 -54.63 -2.44
CA ASP A 437 19.14 -53.57 -2.00
C ASP A 437 19.57 -52.86 -0.69
N LYS A 438 20.52 -53.44 0.06
CA LYS A 438 20.92 -52.96 1.41
C LYS A 438 22.18 -52.07 1.45
N VAL A 439 22.87 -51.82 0.33
CA VAL A 439 24.14 -51.09 0.34
C VAL A 439 24.07 -49.79 -0.45
N GLY A 440 23.56 -48.73 0.19
CA GLY A 440 23.39 -47.41 -0.44
C GLY A 440 24.69 -46.78 -0.98
N LEU A 441 25.86 -47.15 -0.44
CA LEU A 441 27.15 -46.69 -0.96
C LEU A 441 27.46 -47.29 -2.34
N ILE A 442 27.13 -48.57 -2.56
CA ILE A 442 27.36 -49.26 -3.83
C ILE A 442 26.47 -48.67 -4.93
N TYR A 443 25.19 -48.43 -4.63
CA TYR A 443 24.28 -47.74 -5.55
C TYR A 443 24.75 -46.32 -5.86
N SER A 444 25.20 -45.56 -4.86
CA SER A 444 25.70 -44.20 -5.10
C SER A 444 26.94 -44.17 -6.02
N LEU A 445 27.84 -45.16 -5.88
CA LEU A 445 29.02 -45.27 -6.72
C LEU A 445 28.65 -45.68 -8.16
N ALA A 446 27.76 -46.68 -8.30
CA ALA A 446 27.28 -47.14 -9.59
C ALA A 446 26.52 -46.03 -10.35
N LEU A 447 25.70 -45.25 -9.65
CA LEU A 447 25.01 -44.08 -10.19
C LEU A 447 25.98 -42.98 -10.63
N SER A 448 26.96 -42.62 -9.80
CA SER A 448 27.97 -41.61 -10.14
C SER A 448 28.73 -42.00 -11.41
N LEU A 449 29.15 -43.27 -11.50
CA LEU A 449 29.87 -43.78 -12.67
C LEU A 449 29.00 -43.85 -13.92
N ALA A 450 27.77 -44.36 -13.83
CA ALA A 450 26.86 -44.43 -14.96
C ALA A 450 26.49 -43.02 -15.47
N ALA A 451 26.29 -42.07 -14.56
CA ALA A 451 26.02 -40.67 -14.89
C ALA A 451 27.22 -39.99 -15.58
N ARG A 452 28.48 -40.31 -15.21
CA ARG A 452 29.68 -39.78 -15.89
C ARG A 452 29.76 -40.21 -17.36
N VAL A 453 29.32 -41.42 -17.68
CA VAL A 453 29.31 -41.91 -19.06
C VAL A 453 28.23 -41.18 -19.87
N VAL A 454 27.04 -40.99 -19.30
CA VAL A 454 25.94 -40.23 -19.94
C VAL A 454 26.32 -38.76 -20.16
N ILE A 455 27.01 -38.12 -19.20
CA ILE A 455 27.46 -36.72 -19.34
C ILE A 455 28.36 -36.51 -20.56
N LYS A 456 29.17 -37.50 -20.96
CA LYS A 456 30.01 -37.40 -22.15
C LYS A 456 29.20 -37.35 -23.44
N GLU A 457 27.98 -37.89 -23.45
CA GLU A 457 27.05 -37.80 -24.57
C GLU A 457 26.28 -36.47 -24.59
N GLY A 458 26.25 -35.77 -23.46
CA GLY A 458 25.61 -34.46 -23.32
C GLY A 458 25.05 -34.28 -21.90
N PRO A 459 25.35 -33.18 -21.20
CA PRO A 459 24.80 -32.91 -19.87
C PRO A 459 23.26 -32.91 -19.83
N GLU A 460 22.60 -32.42 -20.88
CA GLU A 460 21.13 -32.39 -21.02
C GLU A 460 20.49 -33.78 -20.96
N LYS A 461 21.16 -34.80 -21.52
CA LYS A 461 20.65 -36.18 -21.53
C LYS A 461 20.57 -36.77 -20.12
N LEU A 462 21.50 -36.39 -19.24
CA LEU A 462 21.46 -36.77 -17.83
C LEU A 462 20.33 -36.06 -17.08
N VAL A 463 20.08 -34.79 -17.39
CA VAL A 463 19.00 -33.98 -16.85
C VAL A 463 17.64 -34.59 -17.22
N GLU A 464 17.41 -34.93 -18.49
CA GLU A 464 16.18 -35.60 -18.96
C GLU A 464 15.88 -36.93 -18.23
N ILE A 465 16.92 -37.75 -18.02
CA ILE A 465 16.79 -39.03 -17.31
C ILE A 465 16.38 -38.80 -15.85
N VAL A 466 16.96 -37.78 -15.21
CA VAL A 466 16.60 -37.39 -13.85
C VAL A 466 15.15 -36.85 -13.81
N GLU A 467 14.74 -35.97 -14.73
CA GLU A 467 13.36 -35.47 -14.82
C GLU A 467 12.34 -36.61 -14.94
N LYS A 468 12.59 -37.54 -15.87
CA LYS A 468 11.72 -38.70 -16.14
C LYS A 468 11.55 -39.62 -14.93
N ILE A 469 12.60 -39.81 -14.13
CA ILE A 469 12.60 -40.79 -13.04
C ILE A 469 12.06 -40.21 -11.75
N PHE A 470 12.40 -38.95 -11.48
CA PHE A 470 11.90 -38.25 -10.31
C PHE A 470 10.53 -37.62 -10.55
N GLY A 471 10.00 -37.68 -11.78
CA GLY A 471 8.70 -37.12 -12.14
C GLY A 471 8.68 -35.59 -12.04
N ILE A 472 9.85 -34.97 -12.25
CA ILE A 472 10.02 -33.53 -12.05
C ILE A 472 9.49 -32.87 -13.31
N LYS A 473 8.31 -32.26 -13.20
CA LYS A 473 7.76 -31.44 -14.27
C LYS A 473 8.63 -30.21 -14.44
N ASP A 474 8.77 -29.78 -15.70
CA ASP A 474 9.42 -28.53 -16.05
C ASP A 474 8.82 -27.38 -15.22
N VAL A 475 9.70 -26.64 -14.56
CA VAL A 475 9.37 -25.52 -13.67
C VAL A 475 8.61 -24.47 -14.43
N GLU A 476 9.05 -24.19 -15.65
CA GLU A 476 8.44 -23.18 -16.50
C GLU A 476 7.00 -23.56 -16.80
N ARG A 477 6.78 -24.81 -17.19
CA ARG A 477 5.45 -25.37 -17.40
C ARG A 477 4.59 -25.34 -16.12
N VAL A 478 5.14 -25.64 -14.95
CA VAL A 478 4.43 -25.56 -13.67
C VAL A 478 4.01 -24.12 -13.35
N VAL A 479 4.90 -23.15 -13.58
CA VAL A 479 4.62 -21.73 -13.37
C VAL A 479 3.55 -21.24 -14.36
N GLU A 480 3.65 -21.59 -15.64
CA GLU A 480 2.70 -21.23 -16.69
C GLU A 480 1.31 -21.82 -16.43
N GLU A 481 1.22 -23.12 -16.13
CA GLU A 481 -0.05 -23.78 -15.79
C GLU A 481 -0.67 -23.17 -14.52
N PHE A 482 0.14 -22.87 -13.49
CA PHE A 482 -0.34 -22.22 -12.28
C PHE A 482 -0.81 -20.78 -12.54
N ALA A 483 -0.05 -19.99 -13.30
CA ALA A 483 -0.38 -18.59 -13.59
C ALA A 483 -1.69 -18.49 -14.38
N LEU A 484 -1.87 -19.35 -15.39
CA LEU A 484 -3.12 -19.41 -16.15
C LEU A 484 -4.32 -19.75 -15.27
N ASP A 485 -4.19 -20.77 -14.41
CA ASP A 485 -5.24 -21.13 -13.46
C ASP A 485 -5.53 -20.04 -12.44
N TYR A 486 -4.47 -19.38 -11.95
CA TYR A 486 -4.54 -18.30 -10.99
C TYR A 486 -5.32 -17.11 -11.54
N VAL A 487 -5.04 -16.74 -12.79
CA VAL A 487 -5.71 -15.67 -13.56
C VAL A 487 -7.13 -16.06 -13.91
N THR A 488 -7.37 -17.29 -14.38
CA THR A 488 -8.72 -17.76 -14.75
C THR A 488 -9.73 -17.69 -13.59
N GLY A 489 -9.28 -17.95 -12.36
CA GLY A 489 -10.14 -17.86 -11.18
C GLY A 489 -10.34 -16.44 -10.61
N ARG A 490 -9.67 -15.42 -11.18
CA ARG A 490 -9.60 -14.08 -10.59
C ARG A 490 -9.82 -12.93 -11.57
N VAL A 491 -9.60 -13.12 -12.85
CA VAL A 491 -9.68 -12.06 -13.85
C VAL A 491 -10.89 -12.30 -14.73
N SER A 492 -11.72 -11.27 -14.85
CA SER A 492 -12.91 -11.26 -15.69
C SER A 492 -13.12 -9.88 -16.29
N GLY A 493 -14.19 -9.70 -17.06
CA GLY A 493 -14.59 -8.40 -17.57
C GLY A 493 -15.09 -8.47 -19.01
N THR A 494 -15.64 -7.37 -19.49
CA THR A 494 -16.32 -7.27 -20.80
C THR A 494 -15.37 -7.45 -22.00
N ILE A 495 -14.08 -7.15 -21.82
CA ILE A 495 -13.06 -7.27 -22.87
C ILE A 495 -12.18 -8.50 -22.72
N VAL A 496 -12.42 -9.35 -21.72
CA VAL A 496 -11.67 -10.58 -21.48
C VAL A 496 -12.40 -11.77 -22.09
N VAL A 497 -11.71 -12.56 -22.91
CA VAL A 497 -12.20 -13.84 -23.41
C VAL A 497 -11.76 -14.93 -22.44
N PRO A 498 -12.71 -15.66 -21.82
CA PRO A 498 -12.35 -16.85 -21.06
C PRO A 498 -11.75 -17.89 -21.99
N ASP A 499 -10.55 -18.38 -21.66
CA ASP A 499 -10.05 -19.62 -22.23
C ASP A 499 -10.98 -20.77 -21.82
N ARG A 500 -11.17 -21.79 -22.68
CA ARG A 500 -12.12 -22.91 -22.47
C ARG A 500 -12.12 -23.37 -21.00
N PRO A 501 -13.29 -23.69 -20.42
CA PRO A 501 -13.40 -24.01 -18.99
C PRO A 501 -12.50 -25.21 -18.68
N SER A 502 -11.37 -24.95 -18.03
CA SER A 502 -10.64 -25.99 -17.34
C SER A 502 -11.57 -26.55 -16.29
N THR A 503 -11.85 -27.85 -16.33
CA THR A 503 -12.70 -28.54 -15.35
C THR A 503 -12.23 -28.21 -13.93
N ILE A 504 -13.01 -27.37 -13.23
CA ILE A 504 -12.72 -26.87 -11.88
C ILE A 504 -12.62 -28.02 -10.85
N ASN A 505 -13.13 -29.21 -11.20
CA ASN A 505 -13.21 -30.39 -10.33
C ASN A 505 -11.90 -31.19 -10.15
N ASP A 506 -10.74 -30.70 -10.59
CA ASP A 506 -9.45 -31.42 -10.49
C ASP A 506 -8.47 -30.91 -9.43
N ALA A 507 -8.99 -30.22 -8.41
CA ALA A 507 -8.20 -29.80 -7.24
C ALA A 507 -7.65 -31.02 -6.49
N ALA A 508 -6.32 -31.08 -6.31
CA ALA A 508 -5.64 -32.08 -5.50
C ALA A 508 -5.51 -31.67 -4.02
N GLY A 509 -5.68 -30.37 -3.74
CA GLY A 509 -5.59 -29.76 -2.42
C GLY A 509 -5.67 -28.24 -2.52
N TYR A 510 -5.37 -27.55 -1.43
CA TYR A 510 -5.41 -26.10 -1.34
C TYR A 510 -4.12 -25.54 -0.74
N CYS A 511 -3.74 -24.33 -1.14
CA CYS A 511 -2.69 -23.58 -0.49
C CYS A 511 -3.05 -23.36 0.99
N VAL A 512 -2.13 -23.66 1.91
CA VAL A 512 -2.39 -23.49 3.35
C VAL A 512 -2.53 -22.01 3.76
N VAL A 513 -1.90 -21.09 3.03
CA VAL A 513 -1.90 -19.65 3.34
C VAL A 513 -3.15 -18.96 2.78
N CYS A 514 -3.34 -19.00 1.46
CA CYS A 514 -4.41 -18.25 0.80
C CYS A 514 -5.60 -19.10 0.33
N ARG A 515 -5.60 -20.40 0.63
CA ARG A 515 -6.64 -21.37 0.22
C ARG A 515 -6.89 -21.44 -1.30
N THR A 516 -5.96 -20.98 -2.13
CA THR A 516 -6.02 -21.15 -3.59
C THR A 516 -5.99 -22.65 -3.94
N PRO A 517 -6.90 -23.17 -4.79
CA PRO A 517 -6.89 -24.56 -5.21
C PRO A 517 -5.61 -24.91 -5.97
N LEU A 518 -5.01 -26.06 -5.66
CA LEU A 518 -3.82 -26.60 -6.32
C LEU A 518 -4.22 -27.83 -7.15
N ARG A 519 -4.03 -27.78 -8.47
CA ARG A 519 -4.46 -28.88 -9.36
C ARG A 519 -3.49 -30.04 -9.38
N LYS A 520 -4.02 -31.23 -9.67
CA LYS A 520 -3.21 -32.45 -9.86
C LYS A 520 -2.08 -32.28 -10.89
N SER A 521 -2.27 -31.42 -11.91
CA SER A 521 -1.27 -31.22 -12.96
C SER A 521 0.02 -30.57 -12.46
N TYR A 522 -0.01 -29.76 -11.39
CA TYR A 522 1.20 -29.07 -10.90
C TYR A 522 1.39 -29.12 -9.38
N VAL A 523 0.45 -29.71 -8.63
CA VAL A 523 0.51 -29.77 -7.15
C VAL A 523 1.82 -30.36 -6.67
N GLU A 524 2.39 -31.34 -7.40
CA GLU A 524 3.65 -31.98 -7.02
C GLU A 524 4.84 -31.01 -7.04
N GLY A 525 4.83 -30.03 -7.94
CA GLY A 525 5.84 -28.96 -8.06
C GLY A 525 5.65 -27.80 -7.09
N MET A 526 4.56 -27.79 -6.30
CA MET A 526 4.31 -26.72 -5.33
C MET A 526 5.18 -26.85 -4.08
N PRO A 527 5.75 -25.75 -3.57
CA PRO A 527 6.61 -25.77 -2.39
C PRO A 527 5.87 -26.18 -1.11
N LEU A 528 6.62 -26.66 -0.13
CA LEU A 528 6.12 -26.96 1.21
C LEU A 528 6.06 -25.69 2.07
N PHE A 529 5.15 -25.65 3.04
CA PHE A 529 4.99 -24.52 3.97
C PHE A 529 6.27 -24.18 4.75
N LYS A 530 7.14 -25.15 5.01
CA LYS A 530 8.45 -24.90 5.62
C LYS A 530 9.30 -23.87 4.85
N VAL A 531 9.23 -23.90 3.50
CA VAL A 531 9.95 -22.96 2.62
C VAL A 531 9.46 -21.54 2.84
N TYR A 532 8.16 -21.35 3.09
CA TYR A 532 7.57 -20.04 3.39
C TYR A 532 8.23 -19.38 4.60
N GLY A 533 8.42 -20.13 5.69
CA GLY A 533 9.08 -19.63 6.89
C GLY A 533 10.56 -19.28 6.68
N ASP A 534 11.27 -20.09 5.89
CA ASP A 534 12.68 -19.84 5.55
C ASP A 534 12.83 -18.56 4.70
N VAL A 535 11.89 -18.30 3.78
CA VAL A 535 11.87 -17.09 2.93
C VAL A 535 11.58 -15.83 3.73
N LEU A 536 10.64 -15.89 4.68
CA LEU A 536 10.32 -14.75 5.56
C LEU A 536 11.45 -14.40 6.53
N ARG A 537 12.48 -15.25 6.67
CA ARG A 537 13.56 -15.12 7.67
C ARG A 537 13.04 -14.92 9.11
N ALA A 538 11.81 -15.36 9.37
CA ALA A 538 11.15 -15.18 10.65
C ALA A 538 11.59 -16.29 11.63
N PRO A 539 11.74 -16.00 12.93
CA PRO A 539 11.97 -17.04 13.94
C PRO A 539 10.89 -18.12 13.87
N LYS A 540 11.27 -19.39 14.09
CA LYS A 540 10.32 -20.51 14.15
C LYS A 540 9.23 -20.19 15.19
N GLY A 541 7.96 -20.14 14.76
CA GLY A 541 6.78 -19.74 15.54
C GLY A 541 6.12 -18.43 15.07
N VAL A 542 6.88 -17.50 14.48
CA VAL A 542 6.32 -16.23 13.97
C VAL A 542 5.58 -16.40 12.63
N VAL A 543 5.93 -17.45 11.89
CA VAL A 543 5.29 -17.82 10.61
C VAL A 543 3.87 -18.36 10.82
N GLU A 544 3.58 -18.90 12.00
CA GLU A 544 2.25 -19.44 12.37
C GLU A 544 1.24 -18.32 12.64
N LEU A 545 1.69 -17.10 13.00
CA LEU A 545 0.84 -15.90 13.14
C LEU A 545 0.22 -15.42 11.81
N TRP A 546 0.72 -15.89 10.66
CA TRP A 546 0.29 -15.46 9.33
C TRP A 546 -0.80 -16.36 8.70
N VAL A 547 -1.18 -17.46 9.35
CA VAL A 547 -2.18 -18.41 8.82
C VAL A 547 -3.42 -18.33 9.70
N SER A 548 -4.56 -17.95 9.10
CA SER A 548 -5.83 -17.84 9.84
C SER A 548 -6.28 -19.19 10.40
N ASP A 549 -6.43 -19.25 11.73
CA ASP A 549 -7.18 -20.22 12.52
C ASP A 549 -7.09 -21.70 12.10
N ASP A 550 -5.88 -22.24 12.01
CA ASP A 550 -5.69 -23.67 12.22
C ASP A 550 -5.07 -23.86 13.62
N PRO A 551 -5.60 -24.74 14.51
CA PRO A 551 -5.07 -24.95 15.86
C PRO A 551 -3.57 -25.28 15.86
N PRO A 552 -2.86 -25.30 17.00
CA PRO A 552 -1.47 -25.74 17.04
C PRO A 552 -1.37 -27.21 16.63
N LEU A 553 -1.15 -27.46 15.33
CA LEU A 553 -1.29 -28.76 14.67
C LEU A 553 -0.03 -29.63 14.75
N ALA A 554 0.88 -29.36 15.71
CA ALA A 554 2.08 -30.19 15.93
C ALA A 554 1.72 -31.68 16.13
N ASP A 555 0.55 -31.94 16.73
CA ASP A 555 0.03 -33.29 17.00
C ASP A 555 -0.60 -33.97 15.76
N LEU A 556 -1.06 -33.19 14.78
CA LEU A 556 -1.65 -33.69 13.52
C LEU A 556 -0.58 -34.00 12.46
N ASP A 557 0.54 -33.28 12.47
CA ASP A 557 1.73 -33.61 11.68
C ASP A 557 2.45 -34.88 12.22
N ALA A 558 2.25 -35.22 13.50
CA ALA A 558 2.80 -36.43 14.12
C ALA A 558 1.94 -37.69 13.86
N SER A 559 0.63 -37.53 13.63
CA SER A 559 -0.33 -38.64 13.54
C SER A 559 -0.77 -39.01 12.11
N SER A 560 -0.43 -38.19 11.10
CA SER A 560 -0.79 -38.45 9.71
C SER A 560 0.39 -39.00 8.90
N SER A 561 0.09 -39.93 7.98
CA SER A 561 1.08 -40.48 7.03
C SER A 561 1.81 -39.33 6.30
N PRO A 562 3.16 -39.37 6.14
CA PRO A 562 3.94 -38.32 5.47
C PRO A 562 3.53 -38.06 4.01
N TYR A 563 2.59 -38.84 3.48
CA TYR A 563 2.04 -38.73 2.14
C TYR A 563 0.67 -38.04 2.08
N VAL A 564 -0.06 -37.88 3.19
CA VAL A 564 -1.50 -37.57 3.14
C VAL A 564 -1.83 -36.07 3.21
N MET A 565 -1.03 -35.21 3.84
CA MET A 565 -1.23 -33.75 3.74
C MET A 565 0.10 -33.01 3.93
N ALA A 566 1.04 -33.13 2.98
CA ALA A 566 2.16 -32.19 2.96
C ALA A 566 1.58 -30.79 2.71
N ARG A 567 1.61 -29.90 3.72
CA ARG A 567 1.05 -28.55 3.62
C ARG A 567 1.81 -27.78 2.55
N ARG A 568 1.16 -27.57 1.41
CA ARG A 568 1.74 -26.87 0.27
C ARG A 568 1.32 -25.41 0.28
N ILE A 569 2.20 -24.57 -0.24
CA ILE A 569 1.93 -23.17 -0.52
C ILE A 569 1.86 -23.00 -2.04
N CYS A 570 1.04 -22.07 -2.52
CA CYS A 570 1.04 -21.72 -3.94
C CYS A 570 2.22 -20.81 -4.29
N LEU A 571 2.56 -20.72 -5.57
CA LEU A 571 3.66 -19.87 -6.05
C LEU A 571 3.39 -18.39 -5.80
N ALA A 572 2.12 -17.95 -5.81
CA ALA A 572 1.77 -16.58 -5.47
C ALA A 572 2.15 -16.22 -4.03
N CYS A 573 1.78 -17.03 -3.03
CA CYS A 573 2.15 -16.75 -1.63
C CYS A 573 3.66 -16.83 -1.40
N LEU A 574 4.35 -17.75 -2.09
CA LEU A 574 5.81 -17.83 -2.02
C LEU A 574 6.45 -16.55 -2.60
N TYR A 575 5.94 -16.05 -3.72
CA TYR A 575 6.39 -14.80 -4.32
C TYR A 575 6.17 -13.62 -3.39
N GLU A 576 5.00 -13.50 -2.79
CA GLU A 576 4.71 -12.40 -1.86
C GLU A 576 5.63 -12.42 -0.65
N ALA A 577 5.90 -13.61 -0.08
CA ALA A 577 6.85 -13.76 1.01
C ALA A 577 8.28 -13.33 0.63
N SER A 578 8.73 -13.62 -0.58
CA SER A 578 10.08 -13.22 -1.02
C SER A 578 10.18 -11.72 -1.25
N ARG A 579 9.11 -11.08 -1.73
CA ARG A 579 9.06 -9.62 -1.94
C ARG A 579 8.88 -8.83 -0.65
N ILE A 580 8.20 -9.38 0.35
CA ILE A 580 8.05 -8.75 1.69
C ILE A 580 9.41 -8.45 2.34
N GLY A 581 10.50 -9.16 1.98
CA GLY A 581 11.84 -8.84 2.45
C GLY A 581 12.34 -7.42 2.11
N GLY A 582 11.79 -6.79 1.05
CA GLY A 582 12.02 -5.37 0.71
C GLY A 582 10.93 -4.42 1.22
N PHE A 583 9.77 -4.95 1.61
CA PHE A 583 8.57 -4.24 2.03
C PHE A 583 8.04 -4.85 3.34
N PHE A 584 8.85 -4.77 4.39
CA PHE A 584 8.57 -5.44 5.67
C PHE A 584 7.39 -4.76 6.39
N PRO A 585 6.33 -5.48 6.78
CA PRO A 585 5.20 -4.94 7.53
C PRO A 585 5.62 -4.27 8.84
N PRO A 586 4.83 -3.30 9.33
CA PRO A 586 3.59 -2.79 8.74
C PRO A 586 3.80 -2.02 7.42
N LEU A 587 2.79 -1.99 6.55
CA LEU A 587 2.80 -1.21 5.31
C LEU A 587 1.84 -0.03 5.43
N THR A 588 2.26 1.14 4.95
CA THR A 588 1.35 2.26 4.75
C THR A 588 0.70 2.12 3.38
N VAL A 589 -0.62 2.19 3.35
CA VAL A 589 -1.41 2.10 2.13
C VAL A 589 -2.05 3.44 1.86
N TYR A 590 -1.79 4.01 0.70
CA TYR A 590 -2.51 5.18 0.21
C TYR A 590 -3.46 4.74 -0.90
N ALA A 591 -4.75 4.97 -0.73
CA ALA A 591 -5.78 4.56 -1.67
C ALA A 591 -6.61 5.75 -2.14
N LEU A 592 -7.09 5.67 -3.38
CA LEU A 592 -7.89 6.69 -4.04
C LEU A 592 -9.23 6.07 -4.47
N HIS A 593 -10.03 5.62 -3.50
CA HIS A 593 -11.37 5.09 -3.74
C HIS A 593 -12.44 6.20 -3.70
N PRO A 594 -13.52 6.08 -4.49
CA PRO A 594 -13.97 4.88 -5.18
C PRO A 594 -13.26 4.61 -6.51
N ALA A 595 -12.84 5.66 -7.22
CA ALA A 595 -12.16 5.58 -8.50
C ALA A 595 -11.05 6.62 -8.62
N VAL A 596 -10.05 6.35 -9.46
CA VAL A 596 -8.99 7.30 -9.82
C VAL A 596 -8.57 7.13 -11.29
N ALA A 597 -8.32 8.23 -11.98
CA ALA A 597 -7.69 8.19 -13.31
C ALA A 597 -6.20 7.81 -13.20
N LEU A 598 -5.68 7.08 -14.18
CA LEU A 598 -4.29 6.59 -14.17
C LEU A 598 -3.26 7.71 -13.99
N GLU A 599 -3.44 8.84 -14.68
CA GLU A 599 -2.53 9.99 -14.63
C GLU A 599 -2.59 10.70 -13.30
N GLN A 600 -3.76 10.76 -12.67
CA GLN A 600 -3.89 11.27 -11.31
C GLN A 600 -3.19 10.35 -10.33
N LEU A 601 -3.35 9.02 -10.44
CA LEU A 601 -2.63 8.06 -9.61
C LEU A 601 -1.10 8.22 -9.76
N VAL A 602 -0.60 8.45 -10.98
CA VAL A 602 0.83 8.69 -11.22
C VAL A 602 1.29 10.03 -10.65
N LEU A 603 0.50 11.10 -10.76
CA LEU A 603 0.82 12.37 -10.11
C LEU A 603 0.91 12.21 -8.60
N GLU A 604 -0.10 11.58 -8.00
CA GLU A 604 -0.16 11.30 -6.56
C GLU A 604 1.02 10.45 -6.08
N GLN A 605 1.50 9.51 -6.91
CA GLN A 605 2.69 8.72 -6.62
C GLN A 605 3.93 9.60 -6.50
N LEU A 606 4.14 10.50 -7.46
CA LEU A 606 5.28 11.42 -7.46
C LEU A 606 5.27 12.30 -6.20
N LEU A 607 4.09 12.81 -5.85
CA LEU A 607 3.92 13.64 -4.65
C LEU A 607 4.17 12.83 -3.38
N LEU A 608 3.64 11.61 -3.29
CA LEU A 608 3.83 10.73 -2.14
C LEU A 608 5.29 10.30 -1.97
N GLU A 609 6.04 10.09 -3.05
CA GLU A 609 7.49 9.84 -3.00
C GLU A 609 8.25 11.03 -2.42
N ALA A 610 7.95 12.24 -2.89
CA ALA A 610 8.53 13.48 -2.38
C ALA A 610 8.25 13.69 -0.89
N LEU A 611 7.05 13.33 -0.42
CA LEU A 611 6.69 13.36 0.99
C LEU A 611 7.45 12.30 1.78
N ASN A 612 7.47 11.06 1.29
CA ASN A 612 8.14 9.95 1.96
C ASN A 612 9.63 10.21 2.15
N GLU A 613 10.30 10.87 1.20
CA GLU A 613 11.70 11.27 1.33
C GLU A 613 11.92 12.28 2.48
N VAL A 614 11.06 13.29 2.59
CA VAL A 614 11.11 14.29 3.68
C VAL A 614 10.90 13.62 5.04
N PHE A 615 9.88 12.78 5.17
CA PHE A 615 9.55 12.13 6.44
C PHE A 615 10.54 11.03 6.83
N ALA A 616 11.12 10.31 5.86
CA ALA A 616 12.17 9.31 6.11
C ALA A 616 13.45 9.94 6.69
N ASN A 617 13.75 11.18 6.32
CA ASN A 617 14.88 11.96 6.86
C ASN A 617 14.61 12.54 8.26
N ARG A 618 13.47 12.20 8.89
CA ARG A 618 13.04 12.69 10.21
C ARG A 618 12.95 14.22 10.29
N GLU A 619 12.83 14.89 9.15
CA GLU A 619 12.56 16.30 9.08
C GLU A 619 11.04 16.47 9.14
N TYR A 620 10.49 16.42 10.35
CA TYR A 620 9.06 16.60 10.62
C TYR A 620 8.65 18.07 10.47
N ARG A 621 8.89 18.62 9.28
CA ARG A 621 8.71 20.03 8.92
C ARG A 621 7.78 20.12 7.73
N ILE A 622 6.55 20.56 7.97
CA ILE A 622 5.51 20.65 6.94
C ILE A 622 5.92 21.64 5.83
N ASP A 623 6.68 22.67 6.16
CA ASP A 623 7.23 23.65 5.23
C ASP A 623 8.21 23.02 4.22
N LYS A 624 9.05 22.07 4.67
CA LYS A 624 9.92 21.30 3.76
C LYS A 624 9.13 20.33 2.90
N ALA A 625 8.08 19.72 3.46
CA ALA A 625 7.17 18.86 2.72
C ALA A 625 6.46 19.64 1.59
N PHE A 626 6.01 20.87 1.89
CA PHE A 626 5.47 21.80 0.89
C PHE A 626 6.48 22.14 -0.21
N GLU A 627 7.72 22.49 0.15
CA GLU A 627 8.78 22.79 -0.82
C GLU A 627 9.05 21.60 -1.75
N SER A 628 9.10 20.38 -1.18
CA SER A 628 9.29 19.13 -1.93
C SER A 628 8.14 18.85 -2.90
N VAL A 629 6.89 19.03 -2.45
CA VAL A 629 5.69 18.92 -3.29
C VAL A 629 5.72 19.93 -4.43
N TYR A 630 5.99 21.20 -4.13
CA TYR A 630 6.04 22.26 -5.13
C TYR A 630 7.12 22.01 -6.20
N LYS A 631 8.32 21.60 -5.76
CA LYS A 631 9.42 21.22 -6.67
C LYS A 631 9.03 20.04 -7.57
N THR A 632 8.30 19.08 -7.04
CA THR A 632 7.82 17.90 -7.78
C THR A 632 6.76 18.28 -8.81
N LEU A 633 5.82 19.15 -8.45
CA LEU A 633 4.84 19.72 -9.38
C LEU A 633 5.54 20.43 -10.55
N LYS A 634 6.56 21.27 -10.28
CA LYS A 634 7.32 21.93 -11.34
C LYS A 634 8.04 20.97 -12.28
N LYS A 635 8.55 19.83 -11.78
CA LYS A 635 9.12 18.77 -12.63
C LYS A 635 8.07 18.07 -13.47
N ALA A 636 6.91 17.75 -12.88
CA ALA A 636 5.79 17.14 -13.60
C ALA A 636 5.27 18.04 -14.72
N GLN A 637 5.19 19.35 -14.47
CA GLN A 637 4.83 20.36 -15.48
C GLN A 637 5.81 20.42 -16.65
N LYS A 638 7.11 20.27 -16.37
CA LYS A 638 8.16 20.19 -17.40
C LYS A 638 8.25 18.82 -18.07
N ARG A 639 7.42 17.85 -17.66
CA ARG A 639 7.45 16.45 -18.11
C ARG A 639 8.80 15.77 -17.83
N GLU A 640 9.53 16.26 -16.83
CA GLU A 640 10.82 15.72 -16.36
C GLU A 640 10.57 14.67 -15.26
N LEU A 641 9.86 13.60 -15.61
CA LEU A 641 9.50 12.54 -14.67
C LEU A 641 10.61 11.50 -14.60
N SER A 642 11.31 11.44 -13.45
CA SER A 642 12.18 10.31 -13.11
C SER A 642 11.75 9.77 -11.76
N VAL A 643 11.33 8.52 -11.71
CA VAL A 643 10.83 7.88 -10.49
C VAL A 643 11.82 6.80 -10.09
N GLU A 644 12.47 6.97 -8.94
CA GLU A 644 13.05 5.82 -8.24
C GLU A 644 11.91 5.10 -7.54
N GLN A 645 11.48 3.96 -8.10
CA GLN A 645 10.33 3.22 -7.59
C GLN A 645 10.64 2.61 -6.20
N ARG A 646 10.31 3.35 -5.14
CA ARG A 646 10.46 2.95 -3.72
C ARG A 646 9.17 2.40 -3.10
N MET A 647 8.09 2.35 -3.87
CA MET A 647 6.76 1.88 -3.48
C MET A 647 6.17 0.96 -4.54
N VAL A 648 5.21 0.13 -4.15
CA VAL A 648 4.46 -0.72 -5.08
C VAL A 648 3.15 -0.02 -5.43
N ILE A 649 2.82 0.05 -6.72
CA ILE A 649 1.60 0.71 -7.21
C ILE A 649 0.69 -0.39 -7.73
N ASP A 650 -0.56 -0.34 -7.31
CA ASP A 650 -1.60 -1.25 -7.77
C ASP A 650 -2.49 -0.54 -8.79
N TYR A 651 -2.08 -0.60 -10.07
CA TYR A 651 -2.79 0.02 -11.19
C TYR A 651 -4.15 -0.65 -11.51
N LEU A 652 -4.52 -1.70 -10.77
CA LEU A 652 -5.82 -2.37 -10.86
C LEU A 652 -6.60 -2.32 -9.53
N GLY A 653 -6.05 -1.66 -8.50
CA GLY A 653 -6.63 -1.56 -7.17
C GLY A 653 -6.70 -0.14 -6.61
N ALA A 654 -6.41 0.87 -7.43
CA ALA A 654 -6.45 2.30 -7.08
C ALA A 654 -5.68 2.66 -5.80
N ARG A 655 -4.51 2.07 -5.58
CA ARG A 655 -3.74 2.22 -4.33
C ARG A 655 -2.23 2.07 -4.50
N MET A 656 -1.50 2.53 -3.50
CA MET A 656 -0.04 2.47 -3.39
C MET A 656 0.35 1.86 -2.05
N LEU A 657 1.33 0.96 -2.06
CA LEU A 657 1.91 0.34 -0.89
C LEU A 657 3.28 0.96 -0.64
N VAL A 658 3.37 1.70 0.46
CA VAL A 658 4.58 2.41 0.88
C VAL A 658 5.17 1.70 2.10
N PRO A 659 6.50 1.47 2.13
CA PRO A 659 7.17 1.05 3.36
C PRO A 659 6.80 1.99 4.51
N PHE A 660 6.61 1.46 5.71
CA PHE A 660 6.30 2.30 6.86
C PHE A 660 7.35 3.41 7.01
N PRO A 661 6.96 4.69 7.07
CA PRO A 661 7.89 5.81 6.97
C PRO A 661 8.88 5.90 8.15
N PHE A 662 8.64 5.13 9.22
CA PHE A 662 9.45 5.15 10.44
C PHE A 662 10.32 3.90 10.53
N LYS A 663 11.58 4.01 10.07
CA LYS A 663 12.61 2.99 10.31
C LYS A 663 12.97 2.96 11.81
N GLU A 664 12.40 2.02 12.54
CA GLU A 664 12.83 1.66 13.89
C GLU A 664 13.88 0.56 13.85
N ARG A 665 14.74 0.49 14.87
CA ARG A 665 15.76 -0.58 15.00
C ARG A 665 15.12 -1.96 15.24
N GLU A 666 13.83 -2.01 15.56
CA GLU A 666 13.10 -3.22 15.90
C GLU A 666 12.31 -3.79 14.71
N THR A 667 12.59 -5.06 14.41
CA THR A 667 12.00 -5.89 13.35
C THR A 667 10.58 -6.37 13.67
N SER A 668 9.81 -5.67 14.51
CA SER A 668 8.44 -6.09 14.82
C SER A 668 7.55 -5.92 13.59
N MET A 669 6.74 -6.94 13.26
CA MET A 669 5.75 -6.88 12.17
C MET A 669 4.40 -6.32 12.63
N SER A 670 4.21 -6.09 13.93
CA SER A 670 2.94 -5.60 14.49
C SER A 670 2.85 -4.07 14.51
N ILE A 671 1.62 -3.58 14.50
CA ILE A 671 1.28 -2.18 14.77
C ILE A 671 1.18 -2.03 16.29
N THR A 672 2.14 -1.33 16.90
CA THR A 672 2.07 -0.93 18.31
C THR A 672 1.33 0.40 18.45
N VAL A 673 0.94 0.77 19.67
CA VAL A 673 0.34 2.08 19.98
C VAL A 673 1.24 3.23 19.53
N SER A 674 2.54 3.17 19.83
CA SER A 674 3.55 4.12 19.35
C SER A 674 3.55 4.26 17.82
N ARG A 675 3.55 3.13 17.09
CA ARG A 675 3.55 3.14 15.62
C ARG A 675 2.26 3.70 15.05
N ALA A 676 1.12 3.31 15.59
CA ALA A 676 -0.17 3.87 15.22
C ALA A 676 -0.17 5.39 15.42
N SER A 677 0.32 5.87 16.57
CA SER A 677 0.44 7.30 16.87
C SER A 677 1.28 8.05 15.84
N LYS A 678 2.47 7.53 15.50
CA LYS A 678 3.34 8.12 14.47
C LYS A 678 2.67 8.12 13.09
N PHE A 679 1.94 7.06 12.77
CA PHE A 679 1.17 6.97 11.53
C PHE A 679 0.07 8.04 11.45
N TYR A 680 -0.73 8.25 12.50
CA TYR A 680 -1.76 9.30 12.49
C TYR A 680 -1.17 10.71 12.39
N ALA A 681 0.00 10.96 12.99
CA ALA A 681 0.74 12.20 12.76
C ALA A 681 1.17 12.34 11.30
N PHE A 682 1.70 11.28 10.69
CA PHE A 682 2.07 11.27 9.26
C PHE A 682 0.87 11.48 8.34
N ALA A 683 -0.29 10.91 8.68
CA ALA A 683 -1.49 10.98 7.87
C ALA A 683 -2.00 12.40 7.63
N GLY A 684 -1.90 13.28 8.62
CA GLY A 684 -2.36 14.67 8.52
C GLY A 684 -1.70 15.45 7.37
N PRO A 685 -0.37 15.65 7.40
CA PRO A 685 0.36 16.30 6.32
C PRO A 685 0.21 15.60 4.97
N VAL A 686 0.16 14.27 4.92
CA VAL A 686 0.02 13.53 3.66
C VAL A 686 -1.33 13.81 3.01
N LEU A 687 -2.44 13.58 3.72
CA LEU A 687 -3.78 13.85 3.18
C LEU A 687 -3.98 15.34 2.86
N TYR A 688 -3.38 16.22 3.65
CA TYR A 688 -3.39 17.65 3.40
C TYR A 688 -2.61 18.03 2.13
N LEU A 689 -1.42 17.49 1.91
CA LEU A 689 -0.54 17.85 0.79
C LEU A 689 -0.83 17.08 -0.49
N LEU A 690 -1.57 15.97 -0.40
CA LEU A 690 -2.12 15.24 -1.55
C LEU A 690 -3.54 15.69 -1.88
N GLY A 691 -4.20 16.42 -0.98
CA GLY A 691 -5.49 17.04 -1.27
C GLY A 691 -6.66 16.06 -1.23
N GLY A 692 -6.47 14.87 -0.64
CA GLY A 692 -7.48 13.83 -0.58
C GLY A 692 -6.92 12.43 -0.31
N GLY A 693 -7.72 11.43 -0.65
CA GLY A 693 -7.40 10.00 -0.55
C GLY A 693 -7.73 9.36 0.80
N GLN A 694 -7.26 8.14 0.96
CA GLN A 694 -7.43 7.33 2.17
C GLN A 694 -6.08 6.76 2.55
N LEU A 695 -5.74 6.84 3.83
CA LEU A 695 -4.49 6.30 4.35
C LEU A 695 -4.77 5.18 5.34
N ALA A 696 -4.10 4.04 5.17
CA ALA A 696 -4.19 2.96 6.12
C ALA A 696 -2.82 2.40 6.53
N VAL A 697 -2.80 1.67 7.65
CA VAL A 697 -1.70 0.76 7.98
C VAL A 697 -2.21 -0.67 7.91
N ALA A 698 -1.56 -1.47 7.09
CA ALA A 698 -1.80 -2.90 6.99
C ALA A 698 -0.64 -3.66 7.65
N SER A 699 -0.94 -4.43 8.69
CA SER A 699 -0.01 -5.36 9.31
C SER A 699 0.11 -6.69 8.54
N SER A 700 -0.87 -6.96 7.68
CA SER A 700 -0.90 -8.14 6.81
C SER A 700 -1.46 -7.80 5.42
N LEU A 701 -1.13 -8.63 4.42
CA LEU A 701 -1.72 -8.50 3.07
C LEU A 701 -3.24 -8.73 3.06
N ALA A 702 -3.79 -9.43 4.07
CA ALA A 702 -5.23 -9.62 4.22
C ALA A 702 -5.93 -8.31 4.63
N GLU A 703 -5.29 -7.47 5.44
CA GLU A 703 -5.82 -6.16 5.84
C GLU A 703 -5.86 -5.16 4.67
N LEU A 704 -5.07 -5.38 3.61
CA LEU A 704 -5.21 -4.61 2.36
C LEU A 704 -6.62 -4.73 1.75
N LYS A 705 -7.37 -5.79 2.10
CA LYS A 705 -8.76 -6.00 1.66
C LYS A 705 -9.80 -5.22 2.47
N LEU A 706 -9.40 -4.71 3.63
CA LEU A 706 -10.26 -4.01 4.59
C LEU A 706 -9.99 -2.49 4.60
N LEU A 707 -9.35 -1.96 3.55
CA LEU A 707 -9.14 -0.53 3.40
C LEU A 707 -10.48 0.17 3.58
N SER A 708 -10.57 0.89 4.70
CA SER A 708 -11.82 1.37 5.26
C SER A 708 -12.45 2.40 4.33
N ARG A 709 -13.79 2.49 4.35
CA ARG A 709 -14.55 3.68 3.90
C ARG A 709 -14.29 4.91 4.79
N ARG A 710 -13.09 5.09 5.32
CA ARG A 710 -12.68 6.18 6.20
C ARG A 710 -11.40 6.81 5.64
N PRO A 711 -11.18 8.11 5.85
CA PRO A 711 -10.00 8.82 5.33
C PRO A 711 -8.70 8.32 5.96
N VAL A 712 -8.73 7.84 7.22
CA VAL A 712 -7.57 7.21 7.86
C VAL A 712 -7.98 6.00 8.68
N SER A 713 -7.19 4.92 8.62
CA SER A 713 -7.40 3.71 9.41
C SER A 713 -6.10 3.02 9.82
N ALA A 714 -6.06 2.43 11.01
CA ALA A 714 -5.01 1.52 11.43
C ALA A 714 -5.65 0.45 12.32
N GLY A 715 -4.97 -0.68 12.49
CA GLY A 715 -5.44 -1.74 13.39
C GLY A 715 -5.66 -1.28 14.85
N ILE A 716 -5.08 -0.13 15.24
CA ILE A 716 -5.30 0.54 16.52
C ILE A 716 -5.68 1.99 16.25
N ALA A 717 -6.97 2.34 16.41
CA ALA A 717 -7.46 3.70 16.22
C ALA A 717 -7.60 4.45 17.55
N PRO A 718 -7.10 5.70 17.66
CA PRO A 718 -7.37 6.54 18.81
C PRO A 718 -8.87 6.79 18.97
N THR A 719 -9.35 6.78 20.21
CA THR A 719 -10.76 7.02 20.51
C THR A 719 -11.19 8.41 20.03
N TRP A 720 -10.37 9.44 20.21
CA TRP A 720 -10.68 10.80 19.74
C TRP A 720 -10.96 10.87 18.24
N LEU A 721 -10.18 10.14 17.42
CA LEU A 721 -10.35 10.13 15.97
C LEU A 721 -11.64 9.37 15.59
N THR A 722 -11.88 8.25 16.26
CA THR A 722 -13.10 7.46 16.07
C THR A 722 -14.34 8.29 16.40
N THR A 723 -14.33 9.03 17.51
CA THR A 723 -15.41 9.94 17.90
C THR A 723 -15.61 11.06 16.89
N ILE A 724 -14.54 11.71 16.38
CA ILE A 724 -14.67 12.74 15.34
C ILE A 724 -15.35 12.16 14.09
N LEU A 725 -14.89 11.01 13.61
CA LEU A 725 -15.46 10.39 12.42
C LEU A 725 -16.94 10.06 12.62
N GLU A 726 -17.33 9.52 13.78
CA GLU A 726 -18.73 9.25 14.11
C GLU A 726 -19.59 10.52 14.20
N LEU A 727 -19.08 11.59 14.83
CA LEU A 727 -19.78 12.87 14.93
C LEU A 727 -20.01 13.49 13.55
N LEU A 728 -19.00 13.45 12.69
CA LEU A 728 -19.11 13.94 11.31
C LEU A 728 -20.10 13.08 10.52
N GLU A 729 -20.05 11.76 10.64
CA GLU A 729 -21.00 10.85 9.97
C GLU A 729 -22.44 11.07 10.43
N ARG A 730 -22.68 11.34 11.72
CA ARG A 730 -24.01 11.70 12.25
C ARG A 730 -24.48 13.04 11.69
N GLY A 731 -23.64 14.08 11.78
CA GLY A 731 -23.95 15.40 11.25
C GLY A 731 -24.23 15.40 9.75
N VAL A 732 -23.54 14.55 8.97
CA VAL A 732 -23.80 14.33 7.55
C VAL A 732 -25.19 13.78 7.28
N ARG A 733 -25.68 12.85 8.11
CA ARG A 733 -27.02 12.26 7.95
C ARG A 733 -28.11 13.28 8.26
N GLU A 734 -27.88 14.15 9.23
CA GLU A 734 -28.86 15.14 9.69
C GLU A 734 -28.88 16.40 8.80
N GLN A 735 -27.73 16.80 8.26
CA GLN A 735 -27.56 18.04 7.50
C GLN A 735 -26.74 17.82 6.22
N ALA A 736 -27.25 16.97 5.33
CA ALA A 736 -26.58 16.56 4.09
C ALA A 736 -26.08 17.73 3.21
N GLU A 737 -26.73 18.90 3.25
CA GLU A 737 -26.31 20.08 2.49
C GLU A 737 -25.00 20.72 3.02
N LYS A 738 -24.60 20.46 4.27
CA LYS A 738 -23.43 21.09 4.95
C LYS A 738 -22.18 20.21 5.02
N VAL A 739 -22.16 19.10 4.29
CA VAL A 739 -21.14 18.03 4.36
C VAL A 739 -19.77 18.42 3.80
N ARG A 740 -19.73 19.53 3.06
CA ARG A 740 -18.58 20.03 2.29
C ARG A 740 -17.28 20.09 3.11
N ASN A 741 -17.34 20.52 4.37
CA ASN A 741 -16.13 20.70 5.19
C ASN A 741 -15.74 19.47 6.04
N THR A 742 -16.44 18.35 5.92
CA THR A 742 -16.23 17.18 6.80
C THR A 742 -14.87 16.52 6.60
N TYR A 743 -14.40 16.35 5.36
CA TYR A 743 -13.08 15.78 5.09
C TYR A 743 -11.97 16.69 5.64
N ARG A 744 -12.07 17.99 5.36
CA ARG A 744 -11.15 19.00 5.89
C ARG A 744 -11.09 18.99 7.42
N ALA A 745 -12.22 18.82 8.11
CA ALA A 745 -12.25 18.74 9.57
C ALA A 745 -11.43 17.56 10.11
N VAL A 746 -11.46 16.40 9.42
CA VAL A 746 -10.59 15.25 9.76
C VAL A 746 -9.12 15.59 9.54
N VAL A 747 -8.78 16.24 8.42
CA VAL A 747 -7.41 16.66 8.13
C VAL A 747 -6.92 17.70 9.16
N ASP A 748 -7.73 18.68 9.52
CA ASP A 748 -7.42 19.67 10.57
C ASP A 748 -7.18 18.96 11.91
N ALA A 749 -8.01 17.98 12.29
CA ALA A 749 -7.80 17.18 13.51
C ALA A 749 -6.46 16.43 13.50
N LEU A 750 -6.10 15.82 12.36
CA LEU A 750 -4.83 15.11 12.20
C LEU A 750 -3.63 16.06 12.16
N LEU A 751 -3.77 17.27 11.60
CA LEU A 751 -2.73 18.30 11.62
C LEU A 751 -2.51 18.87 13.03
N ALA A 752 -3.58 19.07 13.79
CA ALA A 752 -3.48 19.40 15.22
C ALA A 752 -2.71 18.30 15.96
N TYR A 753 -3.05 17.03 15.71
CA TYR A 753 -2.36 15.88 16.30
C TYR A 753 -0.89 15.78 15.86
N TYR A 754 -0.57 16.05 14.58
CA TYR A 754 0.79 16.11 14.06
C TYR A 754 1.62 17.19 14.75
N HIS A 755 1.09 18.42 14.86
CA HIS A 755 1.78 19.52 15.53
C HIS A 755 2.00 19.24 17.01
N ASN A 756 1.05 18.57 17.66
CA ASN A 756 1.23 18.05 19.01
C ASN A 756 2.40 17.06 19.05
N LEU A 757 2.36 15.95 18.29
CA LEU A 757 3.38 14.90 18.35
C LEU A 757 4.78 15.34 17.92
N THR A 758 4.92 16.31 17.02
CA THR A 758 6.22 16.85 16.62
C THR A 758 6.81 17.81 17.66
N SER A 759 5.97 18.37 18.53
CA SER A 759 6.43 19.07 19.74
C SER A 759 7.01 18.10 20.78
N PHE A 760 6.54 16.85 20.75
CA PHE A 760 7.11 15.74 21.52
C PHE A 760 8.31 15.15 20.78
N ARG A 761 9.30 14.63 21.52
CA ARG A 761 10.15 13.62 20.91
C ARG A 761 9.25 12.42 20.62
N LEU A 762 9.30 11.88 19.41
CA LEU A 762 8.52 10.69 18.99
C LEU A 762 8.78 9.44 19.84
N GLU A 763 9.77 9.50 20.73
CA GLU A 763 10.09 8.50 21.75
C GLU A 763 9.05 8.46 22.89
N ASP A 764 8.30 9.55 23.14
CA ASP A 764 7.30 9.66 24.21
C ASP A 764 5.84 9.43 23.70
N ALA A 765 5.69 8.87 22.49
CA ALA A 765 4.38 8.72 21.83
C ALA A 765 3.38 7.84 22.60
N ASP A 766 3.86 6.85 23.35
CA ASP A 766 3.00 5.95 24.14
C ASP A 766 2.37 6.67 25.36
N GLU A 767 3.10 7.59 25.99
CA GLU A 767 2.57 8.40 27.09
C GLU A 767 1.54 9.40 26.56
N ALA A 768 1.84 10.07 25.44
CA ALA A 768 0.91 10.99 24.78
C ALA A 768 -0.39 10.27 24.36
N TYR A 769 -0.28 9.08 23.75
CA TYR A 769 -1.46 8.29 23.37
C TYR A 769 -2.27 7.84 24.59
N SER A 770 -1.63 7.28 25.61
CA SER A 770 -2.31 6.82 26.84
C SER A 770 -3.05 7.95 27.56
N LEU A 771 -2.53 9.17 27.47
CA LEU A 771 -3.16 10.35 28.03
C LEU A 771 -4.33 10.85 27.16
N LEU A 772 -4.20 10.83 25.83
CA LEU A 772 -5.28 11.15 24.91
C LEU A 772 -6.47 10.18 25.03
N GLU A 773 -6.18 8.89 25.19
CA GLU A 773 -7.21 7.86 25.45
C GLU A 773 -7.96 8.12 26.76
N ALA A 774 -7.28 8.63 27.79
CA ALA A 774 -7.91 8.94 29.07
C ALA A 774 -8.84 10.18 29.00
N VAL A 775 -8.64 11.07 28.02
CA VAL A 775 -9.38 12.33 27.82
C VAL A 775 -10.47 12.17 26.74
N SER A 776 -10.66 10.95 26.24
CA SER A 776 -11.40 10.58 25.02
C SER A 776 -12.89 10.95 24.96
N ALA A 777 -13.51 11.42 26.04
CA ALA A 777 -14.91 11.80 26.07
C ALA A 777 -15.24 13.04 25.21
N ASP A 778 -14.29 13.96 25.02
CA ASP A 778 -14.43 15.11 24.11
C ASP A 778 -13.19 15.24 23.19
N PRO A 779 -13.34 15.04 21.87
CA PRO A 779 -12.22 15.06 20.94
C PRO A 779 -11.54 16.45 20.83
N ILE A 780 -12.26 17.54 21.08
CA ILE A 780 -11.67 18.90 21.10
C ILE A 780 -10.72 19.03 22.29
N VAL A 781 -11.16 18.53 23.45
CA VAL A 781 -10.35 18.55 24.68
C VAL A 781 -9.16 17.62 24.53
N ALA A 782 -9.34 16.45 23.92
CA ALA A 782 -8.25 15.53 23.61
C ALA A 782 -7.19 16.20 22.71
N LEU A 783 -7.58 16.89 21.62
CA LEU A 783 -6.62 17.54 20.73
C LEU A 783 -5.89 18.74 21.35
N LEU A 784 -6.44 19.37 22.39
CA LEU A 784 -5.78 20.46 23.13
C LEU A 784 -4.87 19.95 24.27
N TYR A 785 -5.09 18.72 24.76
CA TYR A 785 -4.39 18.16 25.92
C TYR A 785 -2.86 17.97 25.77
N PRO A 786 -2.31 17.58 24.61
CA PRO A 786 -0.87 17.39 24.48
C PRO A 786 -0.07 18.68 24.71
N LEU A 787 -0.67 19.87 24.68
CA LEU A 787 0.02 21.14 24.92
C LEU A 787 0.62 21.29 26.34
N ILE A 788 0.28 20.41 27.29
CA ILE A 788 0.77 20.43 28.70
C ILE A 788 2.05 19.64 28.92
N LEU A 789 2.31 18.61 28.10
CA LEU A 789 3.40 17.67 28.38
C LEU A 789 4.78 18.21 27.97
N VAL A 790 4.87 19.45 27.48
CA VAL A 790 6.15 20.15 27.35
C VAL A 790 6.75 20.25 28.74
N ARG A 791 7.64 19.29 29.07
CA ARG A 791 8.32 19.16 30.35
C ARG A 791 8.77 20.54 30.85
N GLU A 792 8.48 20.82 32.12
CA GLU A 792 9.25 21.80 32.88
C GLU A 792 10.75 21.57 32.64
N GLU A 793 11.43 22.66 32.33
CA GLU A 793 12.86 22.76 32.07
C GLU A 793 13.67 21.98 33.12
N ARG A 794 14.13 20.77 32.79
CA ARG A 794 15.17 20.12 33.62
C ARG A 794 16.60 20.47 33.19
N ASP A 795 16.84 20.99 31.98
CA ASP A 795 18.20 21.10 31.42
C ASP A 795 18.56 22.42 30.68
N GLY A 796 17.81 23.52 30.86
CA GLY A 796 18.22 24.85 30.36
C GLY A 796 18.33 25.01 28.83
N ARG A 797 17.92 24.03 28.03
CA ARG A 797 17.80 24.15 26.57
C ARG A 797 16.40 24.63 26.23
N ARG A 798 16.30 25.85 25.68
CA ARG A 798 15.05 26.41 25.14
C ARG A 798 14.54 25.51 24.02
N TYR A 799 13.54 24.70 24.32
CA TYR A 799 12.69 24.16 23.28
C TYR A 799 11.84 25.31 22.77
N SER A 800 11.91 25.58 21.46
CA SER A 800 10.90 26.43 20.84
C SER A 800 9.59 25.65 20.96
N PRO A 801 8.58 26.14 21.71
CA PRO A 801 7.27 25.50 21.68
C PRO A 801 6.86 25.43 20.21
N ALA A 802 6.22 24.34 19.76
CA ALA A 802 5.53 24.46 18.49
C ALA A 802 4.63 25.69 18.56
N PRO A 803 4.46 26.42 17.46
CA PRO A 803 3.61 27.59 17.47
C PRO A 803 2.20 27.14 17.88
N TYR A 804 1.84 27.37 19.15
CA TYR A 804 0.56 27.02 19.77
C TYR A 804 -0.62 27.49 18.91
N SER A 805 -0.41 28.56 18.13
CA SER A 805 -1.33 29.07 17.12
C SER A 805 -1.77 28.02 16.10
N ASN A 806 -0.91 27.08 15.69
CA ASN A 806 -1.24 26.09 14.67
C ASN A 806 -2.20 25.02 15.20
N VAL A 807 -1.93 24.47 16.40
CA VAL A 807 -2.84 23.49 17.05
C VAL A 807 -4.19 24.15 17.31
N PHE A 808 -4.20 25.34 17.90
CA PHE A 808 -5.43 26.07 18.20
C PHE A 808 -6.23 26.39 16.93
N PHE A 809 -5.56 26.82 15.86
CA PHE A 809 -6.20 27.12 14.58
C PHE A 809 -6.92 25.91 13.97
N HIS A 810 -6.27 24.74 13.97
CA HIS A 810 -6.89 23.53 13.43
C HIS A 810 -8.03 23.01 14.32
N VAL A 811 -7.88 23.08 15.65
CA VAL A 811 -8.96 22.71 16.59
C VAL A 811 -10.16 23.64 16.44
N HIS A 812 -9.94 24.94 16.30
CA HIS A 812 -11.00 25.92 16.10
C HIS A 812 -11.80 25.62 14.82
N ARG A 813 -11.12 25.34 13.70
CA ARG A 813 -11.76 24.96 12.43
C ARG A 813 -12.60 23.68 12.55
N LEU A 814 -12.09 22.65 13.24
CA LEU A 814 -12.86 21.44 13.53
C LEU A 814 -14.15 21.79 14.31
N GLU A 815 -14.05 22.66 15.31
CA GLU A 815 -15.20 23.07 16.12
C GLU A 815 -16.24 23.86 15.29
N GLU A 816 -15.82 24.74 14.38
CA GLU A 816 -16.70 25.44 13.43
C GLU A 816 -17.47 24.45 12.54
N VAL A 817 -16.81 23.39 12.07
CA VAL A 817 -17.49 22.37 11.25
C VAL A 817 -18.50 21.59 12.09
N LEU A 818 -18.15 21.15 13.30
CA LEU A 818 -19.07 20.46 14.20
C LEU A 818 -20.29 21.31 14.56
N LYS A 819 -20.11 22.62 14.75
CA LYS A 819 -21.21 23.57 14.96
C LYS A 819 -22.09 23.71 13.73
N SER A 820 -21.48 23.87 12.55
CA SER A 820 -22.25 24.06 11.33
C SER A 820 -23.16 22.86 11.03
N LEU A 821 -22.74 21.65 11.42
CA LEU A 821 -23.52 20.40 11.31
C LEU A 821 -24.58 20.23 12.41
N GLY A 822 -24.70 21.15 13.37
CA GLY A 822 -25.64 21.06 14.49
C GLY A 822 -25.26 20.01 15.56
N VAL A 823 -24.06 19.46 15.48
CA VAL A 823 -23.58 18.42 16.41
C VAL A 823 -23.11 19.03 17.74
N ARG A 824 -22.81 20.33 17.76
CA ARG A 824 -22.37 21.09 18.95
C ARG A 824 -22.85 22.54 18.87
N GLU A 825 -23.49 23.07 19.92
CA GLU A 825 -24.00 24.46 19.89
C GLU A 825 -22.93 25.51 20.24
N LYS A 826 -22.11 25.25 21.28
CA LYS A 826 -20.95 26.06 21.68
C LYS A 826 -19.86 25.12 22.19
N GLY A 827 -18.60 25.47 21.94
CA GLY A 827 -17.48 24.65 22.41
C GLY A 827 -16.43 25.45 23.16
N LEU A 828 -15.46 24.71 23.69
CA LEU A 828 -14.42 25.24 24.56
C LEU A 828 -13.65 26.39 23.88
N THR A 829 -13.37 26.31 22.57
CA THR A 829 -12.62 27.37 21.89
C THR A 829 -13.40 28.67 21.76
N ASP A 830 -14.73 28.65 21.65
CA ASP A 830 -15.55 29.87 21.65
C ASP A 830 -15.43 30.61 22.97
N HIS A 831 -15.54 29.88 24.07
CA HIS A 831 -15.50 30.47 25.40
C HIS A 831 -14.10 31.00 25.73
N LEU A 832 -13.05 30.30 25.29
CA LEU A 832 -11.67 30.78 25.37
C LEU A 832 -11.43 32.01 24.51
N TYR A 833 -11.97 32.04 23.28
CA TYR A 833 -11.87 33.19 22.38
C TYR A 833 -12.64 34.40 22.92
N LEU A 834 -13.88 34.21 23.37
CA LEU A 834 -14.69 35.26 24.00
C LEU A 834 -13.99 35.82 25.24
N TYR A 835 -13.42 34.95 26.08
CA TYR A 835 -12.62 35.36 27.23
C TYR A 835 -11.42 36.23 26.80
N ALA A 836 -10.63 35.73 25.84
CA ALA A 836 -9.43 36.40 25.35
C ALA A 836 -9.74 37.75 24.68
N VAL A 837 -10.71 37.80 23.77
CA VAL A 837 -11.13 39.03 23.06
C VAL A 837 -11.72 40.04 24.02
N THR A 838 -12.62 39.64 24.91
CA THR A 838 -13.21 40.56 25.88
C THR A 838 -12.14 41.16 26.78
N LEU A 839 -11.20 40.33 27.25
CA LEU A 839 -10.06 40.81 28.02
C LEU A 839 -9.20 41.77 27.19
N TYR A 840 -8.80 41.39 25.98
CA TYR A 840 -7.96 42.21 25.09
C TYR A 840 -8.58 43.57 24.78
N CYS A 841 -9.87 43.60 24.46
CA CYS A 841 -10.59 44.83 24.12
C CYS A 841 -10.92 45.70 25.34
N SER A 842 -11.00 45.11 26.54
CA SER A 842 -11.16 45.87 27.79
C SER A 842 -9.91 46.66 28.18
N LEU A 843 -8.77 46.38 27.55
CA LEU A 843 -7.49 47.01 27.87
C LEU A 843 -7.17 48.16 26.91
N PRO A 844 -6.51 49.23 27.41
CA PRO A 844 -5.97 50.28 26.56
C PRO A 844 -5.04 49.74 25.46
N PRO A 845 -5.06 50.32 24.25
CA PRO A 845 -4.24 49.84 23.12
C PRO A 845 -2.75 49.65 23.46
N GLN A 846 -2.21 50.53 24.30
CA GLN A 846 -0.80 50.53 24.72
C GLN A 846 -0.45 49.36 25.66
N THR A 847 -1.43 48.78 26.35
CA THR A 847 -1.23 47.70 27.33
C THR A 847 -1.59 46.32 26.79
N ARG A 848 -2.27 46.24 25.64
CA ARG A 848 -2.75 45.00 25.03
C ARG A 848 -1.63 43.96 24.80
N GLN A 849 -0.47 44.42 24.32
CA GLN A 849 0.67 43.53 24.03
C GLN A 849 1.66 43.39 25.20
N SER A 850 1.56 44.23 26.24
CA SER A 850 2.48 44.21 27.39
C SER A 850 1.97 43.40 28.58
N ILE A 851 0.74 42.87 28.50
CA ILE A 851 0.20 41.94 29.51
C ILE A 851 0.97 40.62 29.50
N SER A 852 1.46 40.22 30.68
CA SER A 852 2.17 38.94 30.84
C SER A 852 1.21 37.74 30.77
N LYS A 853 1.73 36.56 30.42
CA LYS A 853 1.02 35.26 30.51
C LYS A 853 0.21 35.08 31.79
N TYR A 854 0.81 35.36 32.95
CA TYR A 854 0.16 35.21 34.25
C TYR A 854 -1.09 36.08 34.43
N HIS A 855 -1.14 37.27 33.85
CA HIS A 855 -2.28 38.18 33.99
C HIS A 855 -3.51 37.66 33.22
N VAL A 856 -3.29 36.99 32.08
CA VAL A 856 -4.36 36.34 31.31
C VAL A 856 -4.80 35.03 31.98
N GLN A 857 -3.88 34.25 32.52
CA GLN A 857 -4.21 32.91 33.02
C GLN A 857 -4.79 32.90 34.44
N SER A 858 -4.32 33.78 35.33
CA SER A 858 -4.65 33.68 36.76
C SER A 858 -6.15 33.68 37.10
N PRO A 859 -7.00 34.50 36.45
CA PRO A 859 -8.45 34.46 36.69
C PRO A 859 -9.04 33.07 36.38
N LEU A 860 -8.73 32.54 35.20
CA LEU A 860 -9.24 31.25 34.76
C LEU A 860 -8.63 30.09 35.57
N ARG A 861 -7.37 30.24 36.01
CA ARG A 861 -6.68 29.27 36.87
C ARG A 861 -7.37 29.12 38.21
N GLU A 862 -7.76 30.24 38.83
CA GLU A 862 -8.51 30.24 40.08
C GLU A 862 -9.87 29.57 39.91
N ALA A 863 -10.58 29.86 38.81
CA ALA A 863 -11.86 29.22 38.51
C ALA A 863 -11.72 27.70 38.42
N LEU A 864 -10.71 27.22 37.68
CA LEU A 864 -10.45 25.79 37.49
C LEU A 864 -9.99 25.10 38.78
N ASN A 865 -9.17 25.76 39.61
CA ASN A 865 -8.79 25.24 40.91
C ASN A 865 -10.00 25.05 41.83
N ILE A 866 -10.89 26.05 41.90
CA ILE A 866 -12.13 25.96 42.66
C ILE A 866 -13.01 24.83 42.13
N LEU A 867 -13.15 24.71 40.81
CA LEU A 867 -13.88 23.60 40.21
C LEU A 867 -13.29 22.25 40.64
N LEU A 868 -11.97 22.08 40.60
CA LEU A 868 -11.31 20.82 40.93
C LEU A 868 -11.35 20.48 42.42
N ASP A 869 -11.16 21.45 43.30
CA ASP A 869 -11.05 21.23 44.74
C ASP A 869 -12.42 21.07 45.42
N TYR A 870 -13.49 21.67 44.88
CA TYR A 870 -14.83 21.67 45.49
C TYR A 870 -15.89 20.80 44.77
N LYS A 871 -15.53 20.16 43.64
CA LYS A 871 -16.39 19.33 42.77
C LYS A 871 -17.10 18.12 43.43
N GLY A 872 -16.72 17.76 44.66
CA GLY A 872 -17.37 16.71 45.45
C GLY A 872 -17.95 17.18 46.79
N VAL A 873 -17.83 18.48 47.08
CA VAL A 873 -18.23 19.09 48.36
C VAL A 873 -19.47 19.97 48.20
N LEU A 874 -19.58 20.64 47.05
CA LEU A 874 -20.70 21.52 46.70
C LEU A 874 -21.38 20.99 45.44
N ASP A 875 -22.65 21.38 45.22
CA ASP A 875 -23.32 21.08 43.95
C ASP A 875 -22.67 21.86 42.78
N SER A 876 -22.76 21.29 41.57
CA SER A 876 -22.12 21.83 40.36
C SER A 876 -22.41 23.32 40.14
N LYS A 877 -23.65 23.75 40.35
CA LYS A 877 -24.06 25.15 40.14
C LYS A 877 -23.41 26.09 41.16
N SER A 878 -23.37 25.69 42.43
CA SER A 878 -22.71 26.45 43.49
C SER A 878 -21.19 26.55 43.30
N VAL A 879 -20.52 25.46 42.90
CA VAL A 879 -19.07 25.46 42.61
C VAL A 879 -18.76 26.43 41.47
N LYS A 880 -19.50 26.35 40.36
CA LYS A 880 -19.27 27.22 39.19
C LYS A 880 -19.49 28.68 39.51
N ARG A 881 -20.54 29.02 40.25
CA ARG A 881 -20.79 30.40 40.68
C ARG A 881 -19.63 30.94 41.53
N LEU A 882 -19.17 30.15 42.50
CA LEU A 882 -18.03 30.50 43.34
C LEU A 882 -16.74 30.66 42.52
N ALA A 883 -16.51 29.77 41.56
CA ALA A 883 -15.36 29.81 40.65
C ALA A 883 -15.35 31.08 39.79
N VAL A 884 -16.50 31.43 39.18
CA VAL A 884 -16.65 32.63 38.34
C VAL A 884 -16.47 33.91 39.18
N ASP A 885 -17.10 34.00 40.35
CA ASP A 885 -17.00 35.17 41.23
C ASP A 885 -15.56 35.43 41.67
N ASN A 886 -14.83 34.38 42.06
CA ASN A 886 -13.43 34.48 42.44
C ASN A 886 -12.52 34.84 41.28
N ALA A 887 -12.75 34.25 40.10
CA ALA A 887 -11.97 34.56 38.90
C ALA A 887 -12.06 36.05 38.52
N VAL A 888 -13.27 36.62 38.52
CA VAL A 888 -13.48 38.04 38.24
C VAL A 888 -12.85 38.92 39.32
N SER A 889 -12.93 38.53 40.58
CA SER A 889 -12.25 39.23 41.68
C SER A 889 -10.73 39.24 41.52
N VAL A 890 -10.13 38.12 41.12
CA VAL A 890 -8.69 38.03 40.79
C VAL A 890 -8.34 38.95 39.64
N LEU A 891 -9.15 38.99 38.58
CA LEU A 891 -8.93 39.86 37.43
C LEU A 891 -8.96 41.34 37.82
N LYS A 892 -9.99 41.78 38.55
CA LYS A 892 -10.11 43.17 39.04
C LYS A 892 -8.90 43.58 39.89
N ARG A 893 -8.48 42.72 40.82
CA ARG A 893 -7.31 42.97 41.67
C ARG A 893 -6.00 43.10 40.88
N ARG A 894 -5.87 42.40 39.75
CA ARG A 894 -4.67 42.49 38.91
C ARG A 894 -4.65 43.69 37.97
N LEU A 895 -5.83 44.18 37.57
CA LEU A 895 -5.94 45.36 36.71
C LEU A 895 -5.82 46.67 37.50
N ALA A 896 -6.27 46.70 38.75
CA ALA A 896 -6.24 47.90 39.59
C ALA A 896 -4.84 48.55 39.75
N PRO A 897 -3.73 47.81 40.00
CA PRO A 897 -2.38 48.39 40.09
C PRO A 897 -1.89 49.06 38.80
N GLN A 898 -2.50 48.72 37.66
CA GLN A 898 -2.19 49.30 36.35
C GLN A 898 -3.09 50.51 36.02
N GLY A 899 -3.94 50.94 36.97
CA GLY A 899 -4.93 51.99 36.75
C GLY A 899 -6.07 51.57 35.81
N LEU A 900 -6.25 50.26 35.60
CA LEU A 900 -7.23 49.70 34.68
C LEU A 900 -8.46 49.22 35.44
N SER A 901 -9.66 49.53 34.94
CA SER A 901 -10.92 49.01 35.45
C SER A 901 -11.70 48.29 34.35
N LEU A 902 -12.36 47.21 34.74
CA LEU A 902 -13.21 46.46 33.82
C LEU A 902 -14.59 47.15 33.76
N LYS A 903 -15.05 47.47 32.54
CA LYS A 903 -16.42 47.99 32.34
C LYS A 903 -17.44 46.89 32.65
N ASP A 904 -18.63 47.28 33.13
CA ASP A 904 -19.69 46.33 33.52
C ASP A 904 -20.10 45.37 32.40
N ASP A 905 -20.17 45.82 31.14
CA ASP A 905 -20.45 44.97 29.98
C ASP A 905 -19.34 43.94 29.73
N ALA A 906 -18.07 44.36 29.82
CA ALA A 906 -16.93 43.47 29.69
C ALA A 906 -16.89 42.44 30.84
N GLU A 907 -17.29 42.83 32.06
CA GLU A 907 -17.33 41.93 33.20
C GLU A 907 -18.38 40.85 32.99
N SER A 908 -19.58 41.23 32.55
CA SER A 908 -20.66 40.28 32.22
C SER A 908 -20.25 39.30 31.12
N LYS A 909 -19.55 39.76 30.09
CA LYS A 909 -19.01 38.91 29.01
C LYS A 909 -17.93 37.96 29.51
N ILE A 910 -16.98 38.44 30.34
CA ILE A 910 -15.96 37.59 30.95
C ILE A 910 -16.58 36.53 31.88
N ARG A 911 -17.59 36.90 32.68
CA ARG A 911 -18.34 35.95 33.53
C ARG A 911 -18.94 34.82 32.70
N ARG A 912 -19.69 35.16 31.65
CA ARG A 912 -20.28 34.19 30.72
C ARG A 912 -19.24 33.33 30.01
N ALA A 913 -18.10 33.91 29.64
CA ALA A 913 -17.01 33.18 29.02
C ALA A 913 -16.40 32.15 29.98
N ILE A 914 -16.08 32.55 31.22
CA ILE A 914 -15.52 31.66 32.23
C ILE A 914 -16.51 30.54 32.59
N GLU A 915 -17.79 30.87 32.81
CA GLU A 915 -18.83 29.88 33.09
C GLU A 915 -18.93 28.84 31.96
N GLY A 916 -18.94 29.27 30.71
CA GLY A 916 -18.94 28.36 29.57
C GLY A 916 -17.67 27.50 29.44
N VAL A 917 -16.50 28.02 29.82
CA VAL A 917 -15.27 27.18 29.92
C VAL A 917 -15.45 26.08 30.98
N LEU A 918 -16.00 26.43 32.15
CA LEU A 918 -16.23 25.46 33.23
C LEU A 918 -17.26 24.40 32.82
N ASP A 919 -18.36 24.81 32.20
CA ASP A 919 -19.40 23.91 31.67
C ASP A 919 -18.83 22.92 30.64
N ALA A 920 -18.01 23.41 29.71
CA ALA A 920 -17.39 22.58 28.68
C ALA A 920 -16.40 21.55 29.25
N LEU A 921 -15.72 21.87 30.36
CA LEU A 921 -14.65 21.05 30.91
C LEU A 921 -15.10 20.12 32.04
N GLU A 922 -16.16 20.46 32.77
CA GLU A 922 -16.61 19.71 33.95
C GLU A 922 -16.80 18.20 33.69
N PRO A 923 -17.45 17.75 32.59
CA PRO A 923 -17.63 16.32 32.33
C PRO A 923 -16.28 15.59 32.19
N THR A 924 -15.35 16.18 31.43
CA THR A 924 -14.03 15.60 31.16
C THR A 924 -13.14 15.63 32.40
N LEU A 925 -13.11 16.75 33.13
CA LEU A 925 -12.38 16.85 34.40
C LEU A 925 -12.94 15.88 35.45
N SER A 926 -14.23 15.54 35.38
CA SER A 926 -14.88 14.57 36.27
C SER A 926 -14.50 13.13 35.97
N ALA A 927 -14.28 12.78 34.71
CA ALA A 927 -13.84 11.44 34.30
C ALA A 927 -12.34 11.18 34.58
N LEU A 928 -11.54 12.23 34.81
CA LEU A 928 -10.09 12.13 34.98
C LEU A 928 -9.65 11.99 36.45
N ALA A 929 -8.56 11.24 36.67
CA ALA A 929 -7.85 11.23 37.94
C ALA A 929 -7.35 12.66 38.29
N PRO A 930 -7.28 13.06 39.58
CA PRO A 930 -6.98 14.45 39.97
C PRO A 930 -5.69 15.02 39.36
N SER A 931 -4.63 14.20 39.26
CA SER A 931 -3.37 14.60 38.63
C SER A 931 -3.50 14.88 37.13
N LYS A 932 -4.29 14.08 36.41
CA LYS A 932 -4.58 14.27 34.97
C LYS A 932 -5.53 15.43 34.73
N ALA A 933 -6.49 15.65 35.63
CA ALA A 933 -7.44 16.77 35.57
C ALA A 933 -6.72 18.12 35.79
N ARG A 934 -5.81 18.20 36.78
CA ARG A 934 -4.96 19.38 36.98
C ARG A 934 -4.08 19.67 35.77
N ARG A 935 -3.49 18.62 35.17
CA ARG A 935 -2.78 18.76 33.89
C ARG A 935 -3.69 19.37 32.83
N LEU A 936 -4.88 18.80 32.57
CA LEU A 936 -5.85 19.33 31.58
C LEU A 936 -6.12 20.82 31.79
N ALA A 937 -6.35 21.24 33.04
CA ALA A 937 -6.59 22.63 33.38
C ALA A 937 -5.44 23.54 32.92
N GLU A 938 -4.18 23.13 33.07
CA GLU A 938 -3.03 23.88 32.56
C GLU A 938 -3.04 24.06 31.03
N ALA A 939 -3.45 23.06 30.22
CA ALA A 939 -3.56 23.22 28.75
C ALA A 939 -4.55 24.31 28.40
N VAL A 940 -5.69 24.31 29.10
CA VAL A 940 -6.78 25.25 28.85
C VAL A 940 -6.29 26.67 29.15
N LEU A 941 -5.51 26.85 30.22
CA LEU A 941 -4.91 28.13 30.57
C LEU A 941 -3.89 28.58 29.52
N ASP A 942 -3.03 27.69 29.06
CA ASP A 942 -2.07 27.98 27.99
C ASP A 942 -2.79 28.33 26.68
N SER A 943 -3.85 27.62 26.36
CA SER A 943 -4.72 27.91 25.21
C SER A 943 -5.34 29.30 25.33
N ALA A 944 -5.90 29.67 26.49
CA ALA A 944 -6.47 31.00 26.72
C ALA A 944 -5.46 32.14 26.48
N TYR A 945 -4.22 31.95 26.95
CA TYR A 945 -3.15 32.94 26.75
C TYR A 945 -2.73 33.05 25.29
N GLU A 946 -2.59 31.92 24.59
CA GLU A 946 -2.19 31.92 23.19
C GLU A 946 -3.27 32.53 22.31
N THR A 947 -4.55 32.25 22.58
CA THR A 947 -5.67 32.94 21.93
C THR A 947 -5.59 34.44 22.14
N TYR A 948 -5.27 34.91 23.35
CA TYR A 948 -5.07 36.34 23.63
C TYR A 948 -3.87 36.92 22.85
N ARG A 949 -2.73 36.21 22.82
CA ARG A 949 -1.47 36.66 22.23
C ARG A 949 -1.56 36.91 20.72
N ILE A 950 -2.37 36.13 20.02
CA ILE A 950 -2.53 36.23 18.55
C ILE A 950 -3.53 37.32 18.12
N LEU A 951 -4.28 37.92 19.05
CA LEU A 951 -5.24 38.96 18.72
C LEU A 951 -4.57 40.22 18.16
N ARG A 952 -5.25 40.84 17.20
CA ARG A 952 -4.85 42.10 16.57
C ARG A 952 -5.88 43.19 16.90
N PRO A 953 -5.53 44.49 16.78
CA PRO A 953 -6.46 45.58 17.09
C PRO A 953 -7.83 45.49 16.38
N GLU A 954 -7.87 44.91 15.18
CA GLU A 954 -9.07 44.69 14.36
C GLU A 954 -10.01 43.63 14.94
N ALA A 955 -9.57 42.86 15.95
CA ALA A 955 -10.45 41.92 16.65
C ALA A 955 -11.54 42.66 17.46
N CYS A 956 -11.25 43.87 17.96
CA CYS A 956 -12.21 44.63 18.74
C CYS A 956 -13.34 45.24 17.89
N THR A 957 -13.05 45.62 16.63
CA THR A 957 -14.06 46.17 15.72
C THR A 957 -15.03 45.09 15.23
N LYS A 958 -14.54 43.90 14.90
CA LYS A 958 -15.40 42.76 14.50
C LYS A 958 -16.31 42.26 15.61
N GLU A 959 -15.84 42.30 16.86
CA GLU A 959 -16.67 41.93 18.03
C GLU A 959 -17.76 43.00 18.29
N GLU A 960 -17.44 44.28 18.10
CA GLU A 960 -18.42 45.37 18.19
C GLU A 960 -19.49 45.29 17.08
N GLU A 961 -19.14 44.84 15.88
CA GLU A 961 -20.09 44.59 14.79
C GLU A 961 -21.01 43.38 15.06
N LYS A 962 -20.46 42.27 15.60
CA LYS A 962 -21.25 41.10 16.02
C LYS A 962 -22.17 41.34 17.21
N VAL A 963 -21.90 42.36 18.03
CA VAL A 963 -22.75 42.76 19.15
C VAL A 963 -23.86 43.73 18.68
N LYS A 964 -23.65 44.41 17.55
CA LYS A 964 -24.65 45.29 16.93
C LYS A 964 -25.62 44.56 15.99
N ALA A 965 -25.18 43.45 15.40
CA ALA A 965 -26.01 42.50 14.66
C ALA A 965 -26.67 41.48 15.61
#